data_AF-I1R4M8-F1
#
_entry.id   AF-I1R4M8-F1
#
_cell.length_a   1.000
_cell.length_b   1.000
_cell.length_c   1.000
_cell.angle_alpha   90.00
_cell.angle_beta   90.00
_cell.angle_gamma   90.00
#
_symmetry.space_group_name_H-M   'P 1'
#
loop_
_entity.id
_entity.type
_entity.pdbx_description
1 polymer ?
#
loop_
_entity_poly.entity_id
_entity_poly.type
_entity_poly.pdbx_seq_one_letter_code
_entity_poly.pdbx_strand_id
1 'polypeptide(L)'
;ALIYPQAAIPPRCFKRNKNPEWNETFAFSFQHDKIPSPTVDIVVNDKDLVRDDFVGKLHLDLKDIPKRSLDDVPLEPTWYPLLDQDGTKLAQASLLLAIWIGSQADEAYRHVGLSGYIPKVYENPNLWCLRVTVVEVQGVTVGDDEQEDMAGCNTGTDTGVFCRARLGKQVQRTRALGKPFFEDDLELHVIVANPGKDEVVIGQLTVPLSSIVKGGDEHNHFDVMPSKWFDLKNPDKPQFDSSVDDGNDNSSRMRICLKNMLDGRYRIVHDSKGYMDDTRPADRKLWRPPVGRVHLGILRATGLPLRMGKSTVNPYCVAKYGDKWVRTRTILDGPEHVFNEQHTWSVYDITTVLTVGVFDHFPHTCEAHREIGKVQIHLSCLETDRVYAHSYPLIILNRRGFKKAGELQIAVKLSSESFISLLGMYARSTLPKMHYEHPLTVMEEDKFRSEVAEVMALRFSRVEPPLRSEIVAYMCNATGGTSCWSMRKSKVNFFRLMQVASPFIHLFQSVTSWKNPAVALISHVIFVLALCFHKLVLSMVIIYFVLVALWNYRFRPRKPPFFDHKVSCLGSVHPDEIDEEFDSVESSCSIDLVRMRYDRLRSVAGRVQTVVGDVATQGERIQSLLCWRDPRATAIFQFIIVMVSIVVYFVPKKVLVGIAGFYIMRHPRFRKKNNTPSIVENFFRRLPDKQ
;
A
#
# COMPACT_ATOMS: atom_id res chain seq x y z
N ALA A 1 33.75 -1.89 0.14
CA ALA A 1 34.01 -0.64 -0.60
C ALA A 1 35.29 -0.82 -1.41
N LEU A 2 35.43 -0.10 -2.52
CA LEU A 2 36.70 0.07 -3.23
C LEU A 2 37.85 0.28 -2.22
N ILE A 3 38.94 -0.45 -2.46
CA ILE A 3 40.14 -0.46 -1.63
C ILE A 3 40.72 0.96 -1.58
N TYR A 4 40.72 1.55 -0.39
CA TYR A 4 41.82 2.41 0.03
C TYR A 4 42.65 1.58 1.03
N PRO A 5 43.99 1.58 0.94
CA PRO A 5 44.82 1.02 1.98
C PRO A 5 44.57 1.86 3.24
N GLN A 6 44.27 1.22 4.37
CA GLN A 6 43.90 1.84 5.66
C GLN A 6 42.42 2.22 5.83
N ALA A 7 41.53 1.23 5.86
CA ALA A 7 40.27 1.39 6.58
C ALA A 7 40.51 1.05 8.08
N ALA A 8 40.94 2.03 8.87
CA ALA A 8 40.97 1.90 10.32
C ALA A 8 39.57 2.19 10.87
N ILE A 9 38.86 1.16 11.33
CA ILE A 9 37.63 1.34 12.11
C ILE A 9 38.03 1.10 13.57
N PRO A 10 38.30 2.16 14.36
CA PRO A 10 38.69 1.98 15.75
C PRO A 10 37.47 1.52 16.56
N PRO A 11 37.56 0.43 17.34
CA PRO A 11 36.52 0.06 18.30
C PRO A 11 36.37 1.11 19.41
N ARG A 12 35.37 0.95 20.28
CA ARG A 12 35.23 1.79 21.48
C ARG A 12 36.52 1.77 22.32
N CYS A 13 37.01 2.95 22.69
CA CYS A 13 38.17 3.10 23.57
C CYS A 13 37.73 3.02 25.04
N PHE A 14 38.30 2.07 25.79
CA PHE A 14 38.07 1.93 27.22
C PHE A 14 39.14 2.69 28.02
N LYS A 15 38.73 3.57 28.93
CA LYS A 15 39.67 4.32 29.78
C LYS A 15 40.15 3.44 30.94
N ARG A 16 41.48 3.34 31.12
CA ARG A 16 42.14 2.67 32.26
C ARG A 16 41.76 1.20 32.46
N ASN A 17 41.55 0.45 31.38
CA ASN A 17 41.33 -1.00 31.46
C ASN A 17 42.47 -1.75 30.76
N LYS A 18 43.17 -2.63 31.49
CA LYS A 18 44.26 -3.47 30.96
C LYS A 18 43.76 -4.75 30.26
N ASN A 19 42.50 -5.13 30.51
CA ASN A 19 41.82 -6.26 29.87
C ASN A 19 40.51 -5.76 29.22
N PRO A 20 40.61 -5.00 28.12
CA PRO A 20 39.44 -4.50 27.41
C PRO A 20 38.65 -5.66 26.77
N GLU A 21 37.34 -5.67 26.97
CA GLU A 21 36.40 -6.55 26.27
C GLU A 21 35.59 -5.72 25.27
N TRP A 22 35.90 -5.85 23.99
CA TRP A 22 35.20 -5.09 22.94
C TRP A 22 33.86 -5.72 22.55
N ASN A 23 33.79 -7.04 22.39
CA ASN A 23 32.61 -7.75 21.89
C ASN A 23 32.02 -7.09 20.61
N GLU A 24 32.91 -6.58 19.75
CA GLU A 24 32.56 -5.95 18.48
C GLU A 24 32.94 -6.88 17.33
N THR A 25 32.03 -7.03 16.36
CA THR A 25 32.25 -7.83 15.16
C THR A 25 32.50 -6.89 13.99
N PHE A 26 33.57 -7.15 13.24
CA PHE A 26 33.92 -6.42 12.02
C PHE A 26 33.84 -7.34 10.82
N ALA A 27 33.52 -6.77 9.65
CA ALA A 27 33.44 -7.52 8.41
C ALA A 27 33.98 -6.68 7.27
N PHE A 28 34.82 -7.31 6.47
CA PHE A 28 35.52 -6.69 5.37
C PHE A 28 35.15 -7.42 4.09
N SER A 29 34.82 -6.67 3.04
CA SER A 29 34.63 -7.23 1.71
C SER A 29 35.96 -7.20 0.97
N PHE A 30 36.39 -8.34 0.44
CA PHE A 30 37.60 -8.46 -0.37
C PHE A 30 37.28 -9.17 -1.70
N GLN A 31 37.86 -8.68 -2.79
CA GLN A 31 37.71 -9.30 -4.12
C GLN A 31 38.86 -10.27 -4.34
N HIS A 32 38.55 -11.57 -4.42
CA HIS A 32 39.52 -12.66 -4.53
C HIS A 32 40.44 -12.54 -5.77
N ASP A 33 40.00 -11.83 -6.81
CA ASP A 33 40.69 -11.79 -8.12
C ASP A 33 41.60 -10.58 -8.33
N LYS A 34 41.69 -9.64 -7.37
CA LYS A 34 42.43 -8.37 -7.56
C LYS A 34 43.68 -8.18 -6.71
N ILE A 35 43.92 -9.03 -5.72
CA ILE A 35 45.05 -8.86 -4.79
C ILE A 35 45.88 -10.15 -4.77
N PRO A 36 47.13 -10.14 -5.24
CA PRO A 36 48.06 -11.23 -4.94
C PRO A 36 48.36 -11.20 -3.44
N SER A 37 48.02 -12.27 -2.73
CA SER A 37 48.16 -12.45 -1.27
C SER A 37 47.50 -11.35 -0.41
N PRO A 38 46.18 -11.38 -0.21
CA PRO A 38 45.54 -10.46 0.71
C PRO A 38 45.86 -10.88 2.15
N THR A 39 46.31 -9.94 2.98
CA THR A 39 46.63 -10.15 4.40
C THR A 39 45.74 -9.28 5.29
N VAL A 40 45.54 -9.69 6.54
CA VAL A 40 44.79 -8.94 7.54
C VAL A 40 45.72 -8.58 8.69
N ASP A 41 45.82 -7.26 8.93
CA ASP A 41 46.59 -6.68 10.01
C ASP A 41 45.65 -6.14 11.08
N ILE A 42 45.75 -6.66 12.30
CA ILE A 42 45.02 -6.16 13.47
C ILE A 42 46.05 -5.51 14.39
N VAL A 43 45.91 -4.21 14.62
CA VAL A 43 46.84 -3.43 15.44
C VAL A 43 46.09 -2.94 16.68
N VAL A 44 46.67 -3.19 17.84
CA VAL A 44 46.18 -2.70 19.13
C VAL A 44 47.08 -1.56 19.57
N ASN A 45 46.48 -0.40 19.81
CA ASN A 45 47.17 0.79 20.31
C ASN A 45 46.51 1.26 21.61
N ASP A 46 47.31 1.84 22.51
CA ASP A 46 46.85 2.62 23.66
C ASP A 46 46.61 4.07 23.22
N LYS A 47 45.47 4.62 23.61
CA LYS A 47 45.00 5.91 23.09
C LYS A 47 45.48 7.04 23.97
N ASP A 48 46.33 7.89 23.42
CA ASP A 48 46.97 9.00 24.14
C ASP A 48 46.69 10.37 23.51
N LEU A 49 46.87 11.44 24.29
CA LEU A 49 46.48 12.82 23.91
C LEU A 49 47.30 13.40 22.74
N VAL A 50 48.47 12.84 22.45
CA VAL A 50 49.42 13.38 21.46
C VAL A 50 49.68 12.38 20.32
N ARG A 51 49.91 11.11 20.65
CA ARG A 51 50.07 10.03 19.68
C ARG A 51 49.76 8.71 20.38
N ASP A 52 49.00 7.84 19.73
CA ASP A 52 48.65 6.53 20.27
C ASP A 52 49.90 5.64 20.33
N ASP A 53 50.12 5.02 21.49
CA ASP A 53 51.25 4.12 21.75
C ASP A 53 50.94 2.72 21.22
N PHE A 54 51.87 2.13 20.46
CA PHE A 54 51.70 0.80 19.88
C PHE A 54 51.84 -0.29 20.95
N VAL A 55 50.81 -1.14 21.10
CA VAL A 55 50.80 -2.23 22.07
C VAL A 55 51.16 -3.56 21.41
N GLY A 56 50.69 -3.81 20.19
CA GLY A 56 51.02 -5.02 19.45
C GLY A 56 50.21 -5.19 18.17
N LYS A 57 50.69 -6.08 17.29
CA LYS A 57 50.07 -6.39 15.98
C LYS A 57 49.87 -7.89 15.80
N LEU A 58 48.76 -8.26 15.18
CA LEU A 58 48.50 -9.61 14.67
C LEU A 58 48.46 -9.56 13.14
N HIS A 59 49.27 -10.40 12.49
CA HIS A 59 49.33 -10.54 11.04
C HIS A 59 48.79 -11.91 10.65
N LEU A 60 47.77 -11.95 9.78
CA LEU A 60 47.14 -13.19 9.31
C LEU A 60 47.11 -13.21 7.77
N ASP A 61 47.53 -14.33 7.18
CA ASP A 61 47.31 -14.61 5.75
C ASP A 61 45.88 -15.14 5.57
N LEU A 62 45.16 -14.61 4.58
CA LEU A 62 43.79 -15.06 4.27
C LEU A 62 43.71 -16.51 3.83
N LYS A 63 44.81 -17.14 3.42
CA LYS A 63 44.87 -18.58 3.12
C LYS A 63 44.67 -19.46 4.35
N ASP A 64 45.08 -18.97 5.52
CA ASP A 64 45.06 -19.72 6.77
C ASP A 64 43.75 -19.53 7.54
N ILE A 65 42.85 -18.68 7.04
CA ILE A 65 41.56 -18.38 7.66
C ILE A 65 40.51 -19.40 7.18
N PRO A 66 39.81 -20.10 8.10
CA PRO A 66 38.84 -21.12 7.73
C PRO A 66 37.63 -20.53 6.99
N LYS A 67 37.11 -21.25 6.00
CA LYS A 67 35.86 -20.90 5.31
C LYS A 67 34.67 -21.52 6.03
N ARG A 68 33.61 -20.73 6.24
CA ARG A 68 32.41 -21.15 6.98
C ARG A 68 31.17 -21.11 6.09
N SER A 69 30.35 -22.16 6.20
CA SER A 69 29.02 -22.27 5.62
C SER A 69 27.92 -22.10 6.68
N LEU A 70 26.68 -21.91 6.26
CA LEU A 70 25.56 -21.56 7.15
C LEU A 70 25.19 -22.66 8.16
N ASP A 71 25.54 -23.92 7.85
CA ASP A 71 25.22 -25.10 8.66
C ASP A 71 26.35 -25.47 9.65
N ASP A 72 27.46 -24.73 9.65
CA ASP A 72 28.62 -25.02 10.50
C ASP A 72 28.45 -24.45 11.92
N VAL A 73 28.93 -25.20 12.92
CA VAL A 73 28.95 -24.82 14.35
C VAL A 73 29.64 -23.46 14.54
N PRO A 74 29.16 -22.57 15.44
CA PRO A 74 29.83 -21.32 15.76
C PRO A 74 31.29 -21.54 16.17
N LEU A 75 32.21 -20.83 15.52
CA LEU A 75 33.63 -20.87 15.87
C LEU A 75 33.84 -20.25 17.25
N GLU A 76 34.47 -21.00 18.14
CA GLU A 76 34.86 -20.49 19.46
C GLU A 76 36.05 -19.53 19.31
N PRO A 77 36.06 -18.39 20.04
CA PRO A 77 37.19 -17.47 20.04
C PRO A 77 38.48 -18.15 20.51
N THR A 78 39.59 -17.88 19.83
CA THR A 78 40.91 -18.44 20.18
C THR A 78 41.90 -17.32 20.51
N TRP A 79 42.84 -17.61 21.42
CA TRP A 79 43.86 -16.65 21.84
C TRP A 79 45.01 -16.61 20.84
N TYR A 80 45.25 -15.43 20.27
CA TYR A 80 46.38 -15.15 19.39
C TYR A 80 47.42 -14.28 20.10
N PRO A 81 48.71 -14.66 20.12
CA PRO A 81 49.77 -13.82 20.68
C PRO A 81 50.02 -12.62 19.76
N LEU A 82 50.19 -11.43 20.34
CA LEU A 82 50.54 -10.22 19.59
C LEU A 82 52.05 -10.18 19.29
N LEU A 83 52.40 -9.55 18.18
CA LEU A 83 53.76 -9.33 17.70
C LEU A 83 54.18 -7.87 17.95
N ASP A 84 55.45 -7.67 18.27
CA ASP A 84 56.08 -6.36 18.33
C ASP A 84 56.33 -5.79 16.91
N GLN A 85 56.79 -4.53 16.80
CA GLN A 85 57.10 -3.89 15.51
C GLN A 85 58.13 -4.66 14.68
N ASP A 86 59.03 -5.39 15.35
CA ASP A 86 60.07 -6.21 14.74
C ASP A 86 59.65 -7.68 14.50
N GLY A 87 58.38 -8.04 14.78
CA GLY A 87 57.84 -9.38 14.55
C GLY A 87 58.16 -10.41 15.64
N THR A 88 58.74 -9.99 16.77
CA THR A 88 58.97 -10.84 17.94
C THR A 88 57.67 -11.05 18.72
N LYS A 89 57.46 -12.26 19.28
CA LYS A 89 56.25 -12.59 20.04
C LYS A 89 56.26 -11.89 21.41
N LEU A 90 55.22 -11.11 21.70
CA LEU A 90 55.04 -10.47 23.00
C LEU A 90 54.44 -11.49 23.99
N ALA A 91 55.22 -11.90 24.99
CA ALA A 91 54.79 -12.90 25.97
C ALA A 91 53.66 -12.44 26.90
N GLN A 92 53.40 -11.13 26.98
CA GLN A 92 52.45 -10.52 27.93
C GLN A 92 51.18 -9.98 27.27
N ALA A 93 51.01 -10.12 25.95
CA ALA A 93 49.89 -9.55 25.22
C ALA A 93 49.30 -10.56 24.22
N SER A 94 48.06 -10.98 24.47
CA SER A 94 47.30 -11.89 23.62
C SER A 94 45.91 -11.31 23.33
N LEU A 95 45.42 -11.53 22.11
CA LEU A 95 44.10 -11.10 21.65
C LEU A 95 43.20 -12.32 21.47
N LEU A 96 42.06 -12.33 22.16
CA LEU A 96 41.02 -13.34 21.95
C LEU A 96 40.17 -12.93 20.74
N LEU A 97 40.18 -13.73 19.68
CA LEU A 97 39.51 -13.42 18.42
C LEU A 97 38.91 -14.69 17.79
N ALA A 98 37.76 -14.55 17.15
CA ALA A 98 37.24 -15.51 16.17
C ALA A 98 37.32 -14.87 14.78
N ILE A 99 37.99 -15.53 13.83
CA ILE A 99 38.14 -15.05 12.44
C ILE A 99 37.83 -16.17 11.45
N TRP A 100 37.04 -15.85 10.42
CA TRP A 100 36.66 -16.79 9.37
C TRP A 100 36.26 -16.07 8.09
N ILE A 101 36.22 -16.81 6.99
CA ILE A 101 35.70 -16.35 5.70
C ILE A 101 34.29 -16.92 5.54
N GLY A 102 33.28 -16.11 5.79
CA GLY A 102 31.87 -16.46 5.65
C GLY A 102 31.21 -15.82 4.43
N SER A 103 30.00 -16.27 4.10
CA SER A 103 29.12 -15.54 3.20
C SER A 103 28.38 -14.43 3.97
N GLN A 104 27.86 -13.41 3.27
CA GLN A 104 27.02 -12.39 3.90
C GLN A 104 25.78 -12.98 4.60
N ALA A 105 25.38 -14.23 4.32
CA ALA A 105 24.25 -14.88 4.96
C ALA A 105 24.55 -15.39 6.39
N ASP A 106 25.79 -15.29 6.87
CA ASP A 106 26.20 -15.65 8.23
C ASP A 106 25.52 -14.77 9.30
N GLU A 107 25.14 -15.36 10.43
CA GLU A 107 24.43 -14.66 11.51
C GLU A 107 25.25 -13.53 12.12
N ALA A 108 26.58 -13.68 12.16
CA ALA A 108 27.47 -12.67 12.70
C ALA A 108 27.40 -11.34 11.92
N TYR A 109 27.11 -11.39 10.60
CA TYR A 109 26.94 -10.18 9.78
C TYR A 109 25.74 -9.32 10.22
N ARG A 110 24.76 -9.89 10.95
CA ARG A 110 23.62 -9.10 11.48
C ARG A 110 24.09 -8.01 12.45
N HIS A 111 25.23 -8.21 13.12
CA HIS A 111 25.76 -7.31 14.13
C HIS A 111 26.80 -6.30 13.59
N VAL A 112 27.23 -6.44 12.34
CA VAL A 112 28.38 -5.71 11.77
C VAL A 112 27.96 -4.43 11.01
N GLY A 113 26.66 -4.10 10.99
CA GLY A 113 26.14 -3.05 10.13
C GLY A 113 26.56 -1.64 10.55
N LEU A 114 27.28 -0.94 9.67
CA LEU A 114 27.22 0.52 9.57
C LEU A 114 25.74 0.95 9.61
N SER A 115 25.39 1.99 10.40
CA SER A 115 24.02 2.50 10.48
C SER A 115 23.51 2.79 9.06
N GLY A 116 22.43 2.10 8.62
CA GLY A 116 21.92 2.18 7.25
C GLY A 116 21.77 0.85 6.49
N TYR A 117 22.56 -0.18 6.83
CA TYR A 117 22.72 -1.40 6.02
C TYR A 117 22.04 -2.66 6.60
N ILE A 118 21.40 -2.55 7.77
CA ILE A 118 20.80 -3.65 8.53
C ILE A 118 19.35 -3.89 8.07
N PRO A 119 18.87 -5.15 7.99
CA PRO A 119 17.47 -5.44 7.76
C PRO A 119 16.59 -4.93 8.91
N LYS A 120 15.39 -4.43 8.61
CA LYS A 120 14.51 -3.82 9.61
C LYS A 120 13.05 -4.08 9.34
N VAL A 121 12.30 -4.37 10.39
CA VAL A 121 10.84 -4.44 10.39
C VAL A 121 10.28 -3.13 10.93
N TYR A 122 9.35 -2.52 10.19
CA TYR A 122 8.61 -1.32 10.57
C TYR A 122 7.16 -1.72 10.79
N GLU A 123 6.62 -1.36 11.96
CA GLU A 123 5.22 -1.60 12.27
C GLU A 123 4.38 -0.42 11.83
N ASN A 124 3.22 -0.69 11.23
CA ASN A 124 2.29 0.36 10.86
C ASN A 124 1.79 1.10 12.12
N PRO A 125 1.68 2.44 12.06
CA PRO A 125 1.13 3.20 13.17
C PRO A 125 -0.33 2.81 13.42
N ASN A 126 -0.75 2.82 14.69
CA ASN A 126 -2.14 2.57 15.06
C ASN A 126 -2.96 3.83 14.84
N LEU A 127 -3.52 3.97 13.64
CA LEU A 127 -4.32 5.12 13.23
C LEU A 127 -5.79 4.88 13.53
N TRP A 128 -6.57 5.92 13.76
CA TRP A 128 -8.01 5.85 14.06
C TRP A 128 -8.77 6.84 13.18
N CYS A 129 -10.10 6.75 13.08
CA CYS A 129 -10.91 7.75 12.38
C CYS A 129 -11.49 8.77 13.37
N LEU A 130 -11.17 10.07 13.30
CA LEU A 130 -11.83 11.07 14.15
C LEU A 130 -13.09 11.60 13.46
N ARG A 131 -14.26 11.23 13.96
CA ARG A 131 -15.53 11.79 13.51
C ARG A 131 -15.92 12.96 14.41
N VAL A 132 -16.03 14.14 13.82
CA VAL A 132 -16.54 15.37 14.46
C VAL A 132 -17.82 15.76 13.76
N THR A 133 -18.89 16.00 14.53
CA THR A 133 -20.13 16.60 14.04
C THR A 133 -20.44 17.81 14.90
N VAL A 134 -20.46 18.98 14.26
CA VAL A 134 -20.94 20.21 14.86
C VAL A 134 -22.47 20.18 14.76
N VAL A 135 -23.15 20.14 15.90
CA VAL A 135 -24.61 20.05 15.95
C VAL A 135 -25.22 21.44 15.88
N GLU A 136 -24.78 22.32 16.77
CA GLU A 136 -25.29 23.68 16.90
C GLU A 136 -24.23 24.57 17.57
N VAL A 137 -24.32 25.87 17.32
CA VAL A 137 -23.54 26.91 17.99
C VAL A 137 -24.52 27.91 18.58
N GLN A 138 -24.33 28.29 19.85
CA GLN A 138 -25.18 29.22 20.57
C GLN A 138 -24.38 30.46 20.98
N GLY A 139 -25.06 31.61 21.01
CA GLY A 139 -24.50 32.88 21.50
C GLY A 139 -23.63 33.63 20.49
N VAL A 140 -23.65 33.26 19.19
CA VAL A 140 -22.89 33.98 18.15
C VAL A 140 -23.54 35.34 17.92
N THR A 141 -22.91 36.40 18.42
CA THR A 141 -23.27 37.78 18.13
C THR A 141 -22.35 38.26 17.01
N VAL A 142 -22.91 38.52 15.82
CA VAL A 142 -22.22 39.24 14.75
C VAL A 142 -22.21 40.70 15.20
N GLY A 143 -21.03 41.34 15.26
CA GLY A 143 -20.96 42.75 15.65
C GLY A 143 -21.68 43.61 14.61
N ASP A 144 -22.67 44.38 15.05
CA ASP A 144 -23.47 45.30 14.22
C ASP A 144 -22.73 46.64 13.96
N ASP A 145 -21.41 46.66 14.04
CA ASP A 145 -20.62 47.87 13.85
C ASP A 145 -20.36 48.11 12.35
N GLU A 146 -21.41 48.46 11.60
CA GLU A 146 -21.42 49.24 10.33
C GLU A 146 -22.81 49.26 9.64
N GLN A 147 -23.92 49.10 10.36
CA GLN A 147 -25.28 49.23 9.80
C GLN A 147 -25.91 50.62 10.04
N GLU A 148 -25.12 51.69 9.90
CA GLU A 148 -25.65 53.05 9.70
C GLU A 148 -24.83 53.70 8.59
N ASP A 149 -25.16 53.40 7.34
CA ASP A 149 -25.14 54.33 6.19
C ASP A 149 -25.29 53.54 4.89
N MET A 150 -26.54 53.52 4.38
CA MET A 150 -26.98 53.37 2.99
C MET A 150 -28.27 52.56 2.89
N ALA A 151 -29.38 53.26 3.16
CA ALA A 151 -30.68 52.87 2.63
C ALA A 151 -30.64 52.98 1.10
N GLY A 152 -30.39 51.87 0.40
CA GLY A 152 -30.48 51.88 -1.06
C GLY A 152 -29.76 50.78 -1.83
N CYS A 153 -29.78 49.51 -1.41
CA CYS A 153 -29.72 48.40 -2.37
C CYS A 153 -30.13 47.08 -1.71
N ASN A 154 -31.29 46.55 -2.08
CA ASN A 154 -31.68 45.18 -1.76
C ASN A 154 -30.85 44.20 -2.61
N THR A 155 -29.67 43.83 -2.10
CA THR A 155 -29.00 42.58 -2.47
C THR A 155 -28.58 41.92 -1.17
N GLY A 156 -29.40 40.96 -0.71
CA GLY A 156 -29.11 40.16 0.48
C GLY A 156 -27.76 39.46 0.29
N THR A 157 -26.75 39.99 0.95
CA THR A 157 -25.43 39.37 1.06
C THR A 157 -25.44 38.59 2.36
N ASP A 158 -25.74 37.30 2.28
CA ASP A 158 -25.79 36.38 3.42
C ASP A 158 -24.44 36.41 4.17
N THR A 159 -24.43 36.99 5.36
CA THR A 159 -23.34 36.87 6.33
C THR A 159 -23.25 35.41 6.79
N GLY A 160 -22.25 34.68 6.31
CA GLY A 160 -22.12 33.25 6.56
C GLY A 160 -21.29 32.96 7.80
N VAL A 161 -21.92 32.40 8.85
CA VAL A 161 -21.19 31.81 10.00
C VAL A 161 -20.76 30.39 9.62
N PHE A 162 -19.49 30.05 9.77
CA PHE A 162 -18.96 28.71 9.54
C PHE A 162 -17.95 28.29 10.61
N CYS A 163 -17.90 26.99 10.88
CA CYS A 163 -16.89 26.41 11.75
C CYS A 163 -15.73 25.87 10.90
N ARG A 164 -14.51 26.20 11.31
CA ARG A 164 -13.26 25.65 10.81
C ARG A 164 -12.69 24.71 11.85
N ALA A 165 -12.65 23.41 11.54
CA ALA A 165 -11.91 22.44 12.32
C ALA A 165 -10.48 22.32 11.78
N ARG A 166 -9.49 22.42 12.66
CA ARG A 166 -8.08 22.21 12.40
C ARG A 166 -7.57 21.06 13.26
N LEU A 167 -6.84 20.14 12.63
CA LEU A 167 -6.18 19.02 13.28
C LEU A 167 -4.79 18.88 12.66
N GLY A 168 -3.77 19.40 13.34
CA GLY A 168 -2.42 19.55 12.80
C GLY A 168 -2.37 20.39 11.52
N LYS A 169 -1.93 19.79 10.41
CA LYS A 169 -1.91 20.41 9.06
C LYS A 169 -3.28 20.38 8.36
N GLN A 170 -4.24 19.61 8.85
CA GLN A 170 -5.54 19.47 8.21
C GLN A 170 -6.45 20.61 8.64
N VAL A 171 -7.08 21.29 7.67
CA VAL A 171 -8.09 22.31 7.90
C VAL A 171 -9.34 21.95 7.10
N GLN A 172 -10.49 21.97 7.76
CA GLN A 172 -11.80 21.73 7.14
C GLN A 172 -12.81 22.79 7.57
N ARG A 173 -13.68 23.21 6.64
CA ARG A 173 -14.80 24.12 6.89
C ARG A 173 -16.11 23.32 6.93
N THR A 174 -17.14 23.81 7.63
CA THR A 174 -18.43 23.10 7.76
C THR A 174 -19.17 22.92 6.43
N ARG A 175 -18.88 21.79 5.78
CA ARG A 175 -19.79 20.67 5.43
C ARG A 175 -18.90 19.43 5.28
N ALA A 176 -18.47 18.81 6.39
CA ALA A 176 -17.74 17.54 6.33
C ALA A 176 -17.81 16.77 7.65
N LEU A 177 -18.02 15.45 7.55
CA LEU A 177 -17.65 14.48 8.58
C LEU A 177 -16.14 14.60 8.83
N GLY A 178 -15.72 14.76 10.09
CA GLY A 178 -14.31 14.79 10.46
C GLY A 178 -13.50 13.66 9.82
N LYS A 179 -12.32 14.00 9.31
CA LYS A 179 -11.36 13.07 8.70
C LYS A 179 -10.16 12.88 9.63
N PRO A 180 -9.41 11.78 9.51
CA PRO A 180 -8.51 11.38 10.58
C PRO A 180 -7.06 11.79 10.40
N PHE A 181 -6.40 12.20 11.49
CA PHE A 181 -5.05 11.77 11.91
C PHE A 181 -4.68 12.30 13.33
N PHE A 182 -3.71 11.70 14.05
CA PHE A 182 -3.31 12.05 15.43
C PHE A 182 -1.79 12.23 15.65
N GLU A 183 -1.41 13.46 16.01
CA GLU A 183 -0.34 13.82 16.96
C GLU A 183 -0.74 15.11 17.73
N ASP A 184 -1.58 15.98 17.13
CA ASP A 184 -2.00 17.27 17.68
C ASP A 184 -3.47 17.31 18.15
N ASP A 185 -3.80 18.22 19.09
CA ASP A 185 -5.16 18.41 19.61
C ASP A 185 -6.14 18.98 18.57
N LEU A 186 -7.44 18.71 18.74
CA LEU A 186 -8.49 19.20 17.84
C LEU A 186 -8.77 20.67 18.13
N GLU A 187 -8.40 21.55 17.20
CA GLU A 187 -8.70 22.98 17.26
C GLU A 187 -9.95 23.29 16.43
N LEU A 188 -10.93 23.97 17.01
CA LEU A 188 -12.17 24.39 16.37
C LEU A 188 -12.26 25.90 16.47
N HIS A 189 -12.28 26.56 15.32
CA HIS A 189 -12.45 27.99 15.17
C HIS A 189 -13.84 28.28 14.58
N VAL A 190 -14.63 29.09 15.26
CA VAL A 190 -15.89 29.63 14.72
C VAL A 190 -15.55 30.95 14.02
N ILE A 191 -15.91 31.05 12.74
CA ILE A 191 -15.51 32.14 11.84
C ILE A 191 -16.75 32.73 11.21
N VAL A 192 -16.75 34.05 11.04
CA VAL A 192 -17.74 34.76 10.23
C VAL A 192 -17.05 35.31 8.99
N ALA A 193 -17.60 35.01 7.82
CA ALA A 193 -17.16 35.62 6.57
C ALA A 193 -18.24 36.57 6.06
N ASN A 194 -17.82 37.80 5.81
CA ASN A 194 -18.59 38.77 5.07
C ASN A 194 -18.13 38.73 3.61
N PRO A 195 -19.03 38.73 2.62
CA PRO A 195 -18.62 38.73 1.22
C PRO A 195 -17.80 40.00 0.92
N GLY A 196 -16.51 39.83 0.64
CA GLY A 196 -15.58 40.92 0.28
C GLY A 196 -14.67 41.44 1.41
N LYS A 197 -14.76 40.93 2.64
CA LYS A 197 -13.82 41.23 3.76
C LYS A 197 -13.10 39.96 4.23
N ASP A 198 -12.03 40.14 5.02
CA ASP A 198 -11.25 39.04 5.61
C ASP A 198 -12.07 38.21 6.60
N GLU A 199 -11.72 36.92 6.72
CA GLU A 199 -12.39 35.96 7.60
C GLU A 199 -12.04 36.20 9.07
N VAL A 200 -13.02 36.58 9.90
CA VAL A 200 -12.80 36.92 11.31
C VAL A 200 -13.15 35.75 12.22
N VAL A 201 -12.22 35.34 13.09
CA VAL A 201 -12.42 34.28 14.08
C VAL A 201 -13.11 34.86 15.32
N ILE A 202 -14.32 34.40 15.64
CA ILE A 202 -15.12 34.89 16.77
C ILE A 202 -14.95 34.02 18.02
N GLY A 203 -14.63 32.73 17.84
CA GLY A 203 -14.44 31.81 18.96
C GLY A 203 -13.49 30.66 18.65
N GLN A 204 -12.71 30.24 19.64
CA GLN A 204 -11.75 29.13 19.55
C GLN A 204 -11.98 28.10 20.66
N LEU A 205 -11.93 26.83 20.30
CA LEU A 205 -11.96 25.69 21.21
C LEU A 205 -10.83 24.73 20.87
N THR A 206 -10.08 24.28 21.87
CA THR A 206 -9.11 23.19 21.72
C THR A 206 -9.56 22.00 22.56
N VAL A 207 -9.79 20.86 21.91
CA VAL A 207 -10.21 19.61 22.56
C VAL A 207 -9.05 18.63 22.53
N PRO A 208 -8.51 18.22 23.69
CA PRO A 208 -7.41 17.28 23.72
C PRO A 208 -7.87 15.91 23.25
N LEU A 209 -7.09 15.28 22.37
CA LEU A 209 -7.47 13.99 21.77
C LEU A 209 -7.66 12.87 22.81
N SER A 210 -6.91 12.93 23.91
CA SER A 210 -7.00 11.99 25.04
C SER A 210 -8.38 11.99 25.71
N SER A 211 -9.12 13.09 25.64
CA SER A 211 -10.47 13.23 26.19
C SER A 211 -11.57 12.62 25.32
N ILE A 212 -11.28 12.29 24.06
CA ILE A 212 -12.27 11.82 23.08
C ILE A 212 -12.47 10.31 23.25
N VAL A 213 -13.73 9.90 23.32
CA VAL A 213 -14.08 8.48 23.51
C VAL A 213 -13.69 7.68 22.28
N LYS A 214 -12.98 6.57 22.51
CA LYS A 214 -12.70 5.54 21.51
C LYS A 214 -13.88 4.59 21.41
N GLY A 215 -14.56 4.60 20.28
CA GLY A 215 -15.65 3.69 20.03
C GLY A 215 -15.27 2.56 19.10
N GLY A 216 -15.13 1.37 19.70
CA GLY A 216 -14.93 0.10 19.00
C GLY A 216 -16.09 -0.88 19.17
N ASP A 217 -16.88 -0.78 20.24
CA ASP A 217 -17.89 -1.78 20.59
C ASP A 217 -19.24 -1.54 19.88
N GLU A 218 -19.97 -2.62 19.57
CA GLU A 218 -21.27 -2.56 18.88
C GLU A 218 -22.32 -1.71 19.64
N HIS A 219 -22.18 -1.57 20.96
CA HIS A 219 -23.07 -0.78 21.82
C HIS A 219 -22.79 0.73 21.79
N ASN A 220 -21.58 1.15 21.42
CA ASN A 220 -21.21 2.56 21.32
C ASN A 220 -21.39 3.03 19.87
N HIS A 221 -22.63 3.02 19.36
CA HIS A 221 -22.91 3.56 18.02
C HIS A 221 -22.78 5.08 18.03
N PHE A 222 -22.17 5.67 16.99
CA PHE A 222 -22.05 7.13 16.90
C PHE A 222 -23.41 7.76 17.08
N ASP A 223 -24.45 7.29 16.39
CA ASP A 223 -25.81 7.86 16.49
C ASP A 223 -26.41 7.87 17.90
N VAL A 224 -26.00 6.96 18.78
CA VAL A 224 -26.52 6.84 20.16
C VAL A 224 -25.74 7.71 21.15
N MET A 225 -24.54 8.17 20.80
CA MET A 225 -23.74 9.02 21.71
C MET A 225 -24.37 10.41 21.90
N PRO A 226 -24.44 10.90 23.15
CA PRO A 226 -24.93 12.25 23.45
C PRO A 226 -23.95 13.30 22.94
N SER A 227 -24.48 14.42 22.42
CA SER A 227 -23.67 15.60 22.13
C SER A 227 -23.25 16.28 23.43
N LYS A 228 -22.09 16.94 23.41
CA LYS A 228 -21.52 17.66 24.56
C LYS A 228 -21.35 19.14 24.21
N TRP A 229 -21.66 19.99 25.17
CA TRP A 229 -21.46 21.43 25.07
C TRP A 229 -20.05 21.82 25.50
N PHE A 230 -19.43 22.72 24.74
CA PHE A 230 -18.12 23.28 25.01
C PHE A 230 -18.19 24.80 24.95
N ASP A 231 -17.53 25.46 25.90
CA ASP A 231 -17.41 26.92 25.92
C ASP A 231 -16.31 27.35 24.93
N LEU A 232 -16.60 28.37 24.11
CA LEU A 232 -15.65 28.96 23.16
C LEU A 232 -14.87 30.10 23.82
N LYS A 233 -13.56 30.14 23.57
CA LYS A 233 -12.69 31.24 24.00
C LYS A 233 -12.71 32.35 22.95
N ASN A 234 -12.81 33.61 23.36
CA ASN A 234 -12.67 34.74 22.47
C ASN A 234 -11.17 34.99 22.20
N PRO A 235 -10.70 35.02 20.93
CA PRO A 235 -9.29 35.24 20.61
C PRO A 235 -8.77 36.62 21.05
N ASP A 236 -9.64 37.63 21.17
CA ASP A 236 -9.24 39.03 21.44
C ASP A 236 -9.15 39.39 22.93
N LYS A 237 -9.53 38.48 23.84
CA LYS A 237 -9.45 38.68 25.30
C LYS A 237 -8.50 37.65 25.94
N PRO A 238 -7.25 37.99 26.29
CA PRO A 238 -6.40 37.12 27.10
C PRO A 238 -6.95 37.01 28.53
N GLN A 239 -7.15 35.78 29.03
CA GLN A 239 -7.56 35.55 30.41
C GLN A 239 -6.39 35.84 31.37
N PHE A 240 -6.53 36.87 32.19
CA PHE A 240 -5.80 36.97 33.44
C PHE A 240 -6.59 36.18 34.49
N ASP A 241 -5.98 35.16 35.09
CA ASP A 241 -6.56 34.43 36.22
C ASP A 241 -6.68 35.39 37.41
N SER A 242 -7.81 36.08 37.51
CA SER A 242 -8.21 36.75 38.75
C SER A 242 -9.69 36.53 38.98
N SER A 243 -9.95 35.67 39.96
CA SER A 243 -11.21 35.50 40.65
C SER A 243 -11.69 36.84 41.23
N VAL A 244 -12.50 37.58 40.49
CA VAL A 244 -13.43 38.56 41.05
C VAL A 244 -14.74 38.40 40.30
N ASP A 245 -15.72 37.87 41.03
CA ASP A 245 -17.11 37.73 40.64
C ASP A 245 -17.73 39.13 40.61
N ASP A 246 -17.85 39.72 39.42
CA ASP A 246 -18.62 40.95 39.21
C ASP A 246 -19.87 40.60 38.39
N GLY A 247 -21.01 40.58 39.08
CA GLY A 247 -22.26 39.95 38.68
C GLY A 247 -23.06 40.66 37.60
N ASN A 248 -22.43 41.15 36.52
CA ASN A 248 -23.14 41.76 35.41
C ASN A 248 -22.45 41.61 34.04
N ASP A 249 -21.84 40.45 33.77
CA ASP A 249 -21.31 40.16 32.43
C ASP A 249 -22.32 39.29 31.66
N ASN A 250 -23.33 39.95 31.08
CA ASN A 250 -24.22 39.35 30.08
C ASN A 250 -23.50 39.21 28.72
N SER A 251 -22.17 38.99 28.75
CA SER A 251 -21.39 38.62 27.59
C SER A 251 -21.87 37.25 27.15
N SER A 252 -22.48 37.20 25.97
CA SER A 252 -22.99 36.00 25.32
C SER A 252 -21.92 34.90 25.35
N ARG A 253 -22.03 34.00 26.34
CA ARG A 253 -21.08 32.89 26.51
C ARG A 253 -21.27 31.97 25.31
N MET A 254 -20.41 32.14 24.30
CA MET A 254 -20.49 31.40 23.07
C MET A 254 -20.21 29.93 23.37
N ARG A 255 -21.13 29.06 22.96
CA ARG A 255 -21.03 27.62 23.20
C ARG A 255 -21.21 26.86 21.91
N ILE A 256 -20.46 25.77 21.76
CA ILE A 256 -20.57 24.87 20.63
C ILE A 256 -20.95 23.47 21.11
N CYS A 257 -21.98 22.91 20.48
CA CYS A 257 -22.45 21.56 20.73
C CYS A 257 -21.77 20.63 19.73
N LEU A 258 -20.94 19.72 20.25
CA LEU A 258 -20.12 18.83 19.45
C LEU A 258 -20.42 17.38 19.77
N LYS A 259 -20.30 16.56 18.73
CA LYS A 259 -20.30 15.11 18.84
C LYS A 259 -19.02 14.57 18.23
N ASN A 260 -18.10 14.17 19.10
CA ASN A 260 -16.74 13.79 18.73
C ASN A 260 -16.47 12.35 19.15
N MET A 261 -15.92 11.55 18.25
CA MET A 261 -15.66 10.14 18.51
C MET A 261 -14.46 9.64 17.70
N LEU A 262 -13.60 8.86 18.34
CA LEU A 262 -12.56 8.09 17.67
C LEU A 262 -13.16 6.76 17.22
N ASP A 263 -13.53 6.68 15.94
CA ASP A 263 -14.16 5.54 15.30
C ASP A 263 -13.09 4.55 14.81
N GLY A 264 -12.97 3.44 15.52
CA GLY A 264 -12.04 2.35 15.19
C GLY A 264 -12.60 1.36 14.17
N ARG A 265 -13.86 1.52 13.74
CA ARG A 265 -14.54 0.57 12.84
C ARG A 265 -14.28 0.81 11.35
N TYR A 266 -13.70 1.95 11.00
CA TYR A 266 -13.23 2.22 9.63
C TYR A 266 -11.90 1.50 9.40
N ARG A 267 -11.67 1.08 8.15
CA ARG A 267 -10.33 0.76 7.69
C ARG A 267 -9.59 2.07 7.41
N ILE A 268 -8.31 2.09 7.76
CA ILE A 268 -7.40 3.15 7.31
C ILE A 268 -6.94 2.83 5.88
N VAL A 269 -7.20 3.74 4.95
CA VAL A 269 -6.88 3.56 3.54
C VAL A 269 -5.58 4.29 3.26
N HIS A 270 -4.54 3.54 2.94
CA HIS A 270 -3.27 4.09 2.47
C HIS A 270 -2.88 3.58 1.07
N ASP A 271 -3.61 2.60 0.53
CA ASP A 271 -3.37 2.04 -0.80
C ASP A 271 -4.44 2.43 -1.83
N SER A 272 -4.07 2.35 -3.11
CA SER A 272 -4.97 2.57 -4.24
C SER A 272 -5.99 1.42 -4.40
N LYS A 273 -7.13 1.72 -5.03
CA LYS A 273 -8.16 0.71 -5.36
C LYS A 273 -7.53 -0.39 -6.23
N GLY A 274 -7.77 -1.66 -5.86
CA GLY A 274 -7.18 -2.83 -6.51
C GLY A 274 -5.90 -3.35 -5.84
N TYR A 275 -5.11 -2.50 -5.17
CA TYR A 275 -3.80 -2.87 -4.61
C TYR A 275 -3.79 -2.90 -3.08
N MET A 276 -4.90 -3.32 -2.49
CA MET A 276 -5.11 -3.28 -1.04
C MET A 276 -4.26 -4.36 -0.35
N ASP A 277 -3.49 -3.99 0.67
CA ASP A 277 -2.65 -4.91 1.46
C ASP A 277 -3.35 -5.47 2.71
N ASP A 278 -4.29 -4.72 3.28
CA ASP A 278 -5.08 -5.06 4.46
C ASP A 278 -6.56 -4.73 4.22
N THR A 279 -7.49 -5.38 4.90
CA THR A 279 -8.93 -5.08 4.85
C THR A 279 -9.53 -4.85 6.23
N ARG A 280 -8.72 -4.94 7.29
CA ARG A 280 -9.15 -4.89 8.68
C ARG A 280 -9.55 -3.48 9.12
N PRO A 281 -10.43 -3.37 10.13
CA PRO A 281 -10.71 -2.10 10.80
C PRO A 281 -9.49 -1.62 11.60
N ALA A 282 -9.47 -0.32 11.92
CA ALA A 282 -8.43 0.33 12.73
C ALA A 282 -8.30 -0.29 14.13
N ASP A 283 -9.41 -0.60 14.79
CA ASP A 283 -9.39 -1.20 16.12
C ASP A 283 -9.00 -2.68 16.06
N ARG A 284 -7.88 -3.01 16.71
CA ARG A 284 -7.35 -4.37 16.83
C ARG A 284 -8.33 -5.31 17.55
N LYS A 285 -9.21 -4.81 18.41
CA LYS A 285 -10.23 -5.64 19.09
C LYS A 285 -11.24 -6.25 18.14
N LEU A 286 -11.47 -5.59 16.99
CA LEU A 286 -12.39 -6.04 15.95
C LEU A 286 -11.72 -6.99 14.95
N TRP A 287 -10.43 -7.28 15.12
CA TRP A 287 -9.70 -8.17 14.24
C TRP A 287 -10.16 -9.61 14.43
N ARG A 288 -10.34 -10.28 13.29
CA ARG A 288 -10.67 -11.70 13.24
C ARG A 288 -9.38 -12.52 13.27
N PRO A 289 -9.44 -13.81 13.63
CA PRO A 289 -8.28 -14.67 13.51
C PRO A 289 -7.79 -14.72 12.05
N PRO A 290 -6.47 -14.86 11.83
CA PRO A 290 -5.92 -14.98 10.49
C PRO A 290 -6.40 -16.28 9.83
N VAL A 291 -6.56 -16.24 8.51
CA VAL A 291 -7.01 -17.38 7.70
C VAL A 291 -5.83 -18.21 7.21
N GLY A 292 -4.67 -17.58 7.04
CA GLY A 292 -3.44 -18.23 6.63
C GLY A 292 -2.21 -17.37 6.89
N ARG A 293 -1.07 -17.76 6.32
CA ARG A 293 0.18 -17.00 6.37
C ARG A 293 0.78 -16.94 4.97
N VAL A 294 1.38 -15.81 4.64
CA VAL A 294 2.16 -15.64 3.41
C VAL A 294 3.63 -15.64 3.78
N HIS A 295 4.39 -16.50 3.09
CA HIS A 295 5.84 -16.58 3.20
C HIS A 295 6.44 -15.97 1.93
N LEU A 296 7.32 -14.99 2.11
CA LEU A 296 8.08 -14.33 1.06
C LEU A 296 9.56 -14.66 1.23
N GLY A 297 10.19 -15.19 0.20
CA GLY A 297 11.65 -15.28 0.07
C GLY A 297 12.12 -14.28 -0.99
N ILE A 298 12.90 -13.28 -0.59
CA ILE A 298 13.57 -12.36 -1.52
C ILE A 298 14.94 -12.98 -1.81
N LEU A 299 15.12 -13.50 -3.03
CA LEU A 299 16.29 -14.30 -3.38
C LEU A 299 17.41 -13.43 -3.93
N ARG A 300 17.22 -12.84 -5.11
CA ARG A 300 18.23 -12.01 -5.77
C ARG A 300 17.62 -11.01 -6.75
N ALA A 301 18.37 -9.97 -7.09
CA ALA A 301 18.06 -9.07 -8.20
C ALA A 301 19.18 -9.13 -9.26
N THR A 302 18.80 -9.07 -10.54
CA THR A 302 19.71 -9.15 -11.68
C THR A 302 19.41 -8.05 -12.70
N GLY A 303 20.43 -7.61 -13.44
CA GLY A 303 20.28 -6.65 -14.54
C GLY A 303 19.86 -5.23 -14.11
N LEU A 304 20.23 -4.81 -12.89
CA LEU A 304 19.93 -3.47 -12.39
C LEU A 304 20.75 -2.38 -13.13
N PRO A 305 20.20 -1.18 -13.36
CA PRO A 305 20.87 -0.14 -14.14
C PRO A 305 22.08 0.44 -13.41
N LEU A 306 23.22 0.58 -14.09
CA LEU A 306 24.40 1.24 -13.52
C LEU A 306 24.14 2.72 -13.17
N ARG A 307 24.85 3.22 -12.15
CA ARG A 307 24.84 4.66 -11.80
C ARG A 307 25.58 5.47 -12.87
N MET A 308 25.21 6.75 -13.02
CA MET A 308 25.88 7.71 -13.90
C MET A 308 27.33 7.85 -13.43
N GLY A 309 28.30 7.27 -14.15
CA GLY A 309 29.73 7.28 -13.77
C GLY A 309 30.37 5.94 -13.39
N LYS A 310 29.81 4.79 -13.82
CA LYS A 310 30.36 3.42 -13.67
C LYS A 310 30.35 2.80 -12.26
N SER A 311 29.70 3.42 -11.25
CA SER A 311 29.51 2.76 -9.96
C SER A 311 28.33 1.78 -9.96
N THR A 312 28.50 0.68 -9.24
CA THR A 312 27.47 -0.33 -8.97
C THR A 312 26.37 0.25 -8.08
N VAL A 313 25.14 -0.20 -8.30
CA VAL A 313 23.96 0.13 -7.47
C VAL A 313 24.10 -0.56 -6.13
N ASN A 314 23.61 0.07 -5.07
CA ASN A 314 23.49 -0.52 -3.74
C ASN A 314 22.02 -0.85 -3.45
N PRO A 315 21.47 -1.94 -4.01
CA PRO A 315 20.04 -2.19 -3.91
C PRO A 315 19.66 -2.71 -2.52
N TYR A 316 18.46 -2.32 -2.11
CA TYR A 316 17.71 -2.94 -1.03
C TYR A 316 16.26 -3.08 -1.44
N CYS A 317 15.58 -4.05 -0.85
CA CYS A 317 14.17 -4.28 -1.08
C CYS A 317 13.33 -3.80 0.11
N VAL A 318 12.15 -3.29 -0.18
CA VAL A 318 11.12 -3.01 0.82
C VAL A 318 9.89 -3.84 0.47
N ALA A 319 9.52 -4.77 1.35
CA ALA A 319 8.31 -5.57 1.24
C ALA A 319 7.24 -5.02 2.18
N LYS A 320 6.01 -4.97 1.71
CA LYS A 320 4.85 -4.43 2.42
C LYS A 320 3.69 -5.41 2.33
N TYR A 321 3.14 -5.77 3.50
CA TYR A 321 1.90 -6.54 3.60
C TYR A 321 1.27 -6.40 4.99
N GLY A 322 -0.05 -6.20 5.06
CA GLY A 322 -0.79 -6.14 6.31
C GLY A 322 -0.32 -5.01 7.23
N ASP A 323 0.06 -5.34 8.47
CA ASP A 323 0.45 -4.39 9.52
C ASP A 323 1.96 -4.11 9.61
N LYS A 324 2.79 -4.72 8.76
CA LYS A 324 4.25 -4.63 8.86
C LYS A 324 4.91 -4.46 7.50
N TRP A 325 5.92 -3.59 7.49
CA TRP A 325 6.84 -3.40 6.38
C TRP A 325 8.18 -3.98 6.76
N VAL A 326 8.89 -4.48 5.77
CA VAL A 326 10.21 -5.07 5.95
C VAL A 326 11.14 -4.44 4.95
N ARG A 327 12.27 -3.95 5.43
CA ARG A 327 13.41 -3.53 4.62
C ARG A 327 14.48 -4.60 4.72
N THR A 328 14.97 -5.08 3.58
CA THR A 328 16.12 -5.99 3.55
C THR A 328 17.41 -5.24 3.85
N ARG A 329 18.48 -5.98 4.09
CA ARG A 329 19.82 -5.40 4.06
C ARG A 329 20.12 -4.73 2.71
N THR A 330 21.01 -3.75 2.75
CA THR A 330 21.53 -3.11 1.54
C THR A 330 22.75 -3.87 1.06
N ILE A 331 22.70 -4.36 -0.17
CA ILE A 331 23.81 -5.11 -0.78
C ILE A 331 24.80 -4.09 -1.38
N LEU A 332 26.03 -4.13 -0.90
CA LEU A 332 27.13 -3.33 -1.42
C LEU A 332 27.86 -4.08 -2.53
N ASP A 333 28.15 -3.39 -3.63
CA ASP A 333 29.07 -3.77 -4.72
C ASP A 333 29.24 -5.29 -4.97
N GLY A 334 28.43 -5.85 -5.87
CA GLY A 334 28.55 -7.22 -6.36
C GLY A 334 28.00 -7.39 -7.79
N PRO A 335 28.47 -8.37 -8.58
CA PRO A 335 27.98 -8.66 -9.92
C PRO A 335 26.55 -9.23 -9.94
N GLU A 336 26.16 -9.90 -8.85
CA GLU A 336 24.78 -10.34 -8.57
C GLU A 336 24.37 -9.86 -7.17
N HIS A 337 23.15 -9.33 -7.05
CA HIS A 337 22.63 -8.82 -5.79
C HIS A 337 21.80 -9.90 -5.10
N VAL A 338 22.43 -10.74 -4.28
CA VAL A 338 21.78 -11.85 -3.55
C VAL A 338 21.34 -11.43 -2.15
N PHE A 339 20.03 -11.44 -1.89
CA PHE A 339 19.44 -11.10 -0.60
C PHE A 339 19.32 -12.33 0.31
N ASN A 340 18.67 -13.40 -0.19
CA ASN A 340 18.32 -14.62 0.56
C ASN A 340 17.66 -14.35 1.92
N GLU A 341 16.67 -13.45 1.94
CA GLU A 341 15.90 -13.16 3.15
C GLU A 341 14.48 -13.73 3.08
N GLN A 342 13.99 -14.28 4.19
CA GLN A 342 12.64 -14.82 4.29
C GLN A 342 11.82 -14.06 5.34
N HIS A 343 10.60 -13.69 4.96
CA HIS A 343 9.67 -12.92 5.77
C HIS A 343 8.27 -13.54 5.74
N THR A 344 7.53 -13.41 6.85
CA THR A 344 6.21 -14.03 6.99
C THR A 344 5.19 -13.07 7.57
N TRP A 345 3.97 -13.10 7.03
CA TRP A 345 2.86 -12.31 7.53
C TRP A 345 1.59 -13.14 7.68
N SER A 346 0.74 -12.72 8.61
CA SER A 346 -0.60 -13.27 8.80
C SER A 346 -1.56 -12.72 7.74
N VAL A 347 -2.25 -13.60 7.03
CA VAL A 347 -3.21 -13.29 5.97
C VAL A 347 -4.62 -13.32 6.54
N TYR A 348 -5.33 -12.19 6.45
CA TYR A 348 -6.72 -12.05 6.90
C TYR A 348 -7.71 -12.07 5.74
N ASP A 349 -7.27 -11.65 4.55
CA ASP A 349 -8.07 -11.66 3.32
C ASP A 349 -7.17 -12.00 2.12
N ILE A 350 -7.65 -12.88 1.25
CA ILE A 350 -6.92 -13.38 0.07
C ILE A 350 -7.00 -12.40 -1.11
N THR A 351 -7.93 -11.45 -1.09
CA THR A 351 -7.99 -10.41 -2.13
C THR A 351 -6.90 -9.35 -1.99
N THR A 352 -6.03 -9.49 -0.98
CA THR A 352 -4.96 -8.55 -0.70
C THR A 352 -3.75 -8.76 -1.62
N VAL A 353 -2.92 -7.73 -1.72
CA VAL A 353 -1.75 -7.67 -2.60
C VAL A 353 -0.48 -7.56 -1.77
N LEU A 354 0.46 -8.46 -2.05
CA LEU A 354 1.83 -8.38 -1.55
C LEU A 354 2.64 -7.47 -2.48
N THR A 355 3.23 -6.41 -1.93
CA THR A 355 4.04 -5.45 -2.71
C THR A 355 5.50 -5.51 -2.28
N VAL A 356 6.41 -5.65 -3.25
CA VAL A 356 7.87 -5.65 -3.04
C VAL A 356 8.51 -4.62 -3.96
N GLY A 357 9.09 -3.57 -3.40
CA GLY A 357 9.83 -2.52 -4.12
C GLY A 357 11.34 -2.71 -4.02
N VAL A 358 12.08 -2.29 -5.06
CA VAL A 358 13.54 -2.27 -5.09
C VAL A 358 14.02 -0.83 -5.21
N PHE A 359 14.95 -0.45 -4.35
CA PHE A 359 15.46 0.92 -4.22
C PHE A 359 16.98 0.92 -4.16
N ASP A 360 17.58 2.00 -4.66
CA ASP A 360 19.02 2.23 -4.56
C ASP A 360 19.34 3.08 -3.32
N HIS A 361 20.34 2.67 -2.53
CA HIS A 361 20.80 3.42 -1.36
C HIS A 361 22.01 4.33 -1.70
N PHE A 362 21.82 5.65 -1.65
CA PHE A 362 22.90 6.63 -1.82
C PHE A 362 23.37 7.18 -0.47
N PRO A 363 24.66 6.97 -0.11
CA PRO A 363 25.19 7.43 1.17
C PRO A 363 25.59 8.92 1.24
N HIS A 364 25.66 9.65 0.12
CA HIS A 364 26.34 10.97 0.07
C HIS A 364 25.54 12.13 -0.59
N THR A 365 24.24 11.98 -0.85
CA THR A 365 23.41 13.04 -1.45
C THR A 365 22.08 13.22 -0.71
N CYS A 366 21.58 14.46 -0.61
CA CYS A 366 20.24 14.76 -0.07
C CYS A 366 19.12 14.07 -0.88
N GLU A 367 19.34 13.83 -2.18
CA GLU A 367 18.53 12.95 -3.03
C GLU A 367 19.05 11.51 -2.89
N ALA A 368 18.59 10.80 -1.86
CA ALA A 368 19.29 9.62 -1.35
C ALA A 368 18.75 8.27 -1.84
N HIS A 369 17.57 8.23 -2.47
CA HIS A 369 16.95 6.97 -2.91
C HIS A 369 16.36 7.06 -4.30
N ARG A 370 16.88 6.22 -5.20
CA ARG A 370 16.31 6.07 -6.55
C ARG A 370 15.43 4.83 -6.59
N GLU A 371 14.19 5.02 -7.00
CA GLU A 371 13.24 3.94 -7.25
C GLU A 371 13.67 3.13 -8.48
N ILE A 372 13.80 1.81 -8.34
CA ILE A 372 14.17 0.92 -9.46
C ILE A 372 12.95 0.17 -10.00
N GLY A 373 11.95 -0.08 -9.17
CA GLY A 373 10.71 -0.74 -9.58
C GLY A 373 10.02 -1.44 -8.42
N LYS A 374 8.81 -1.92 -8.67
CA LYS A 374 8.06 -2.75 -7.72
C LYS A 374 7.37 -3.92 -8.40
N VAL A 375 7.15 -4.97 -7.63
CA VAL A 375 6.43 -6.18 -7.98
C VAL A 375 5.23 -6.30 -7.06
N GLN A 376 4.06 -6.57 -7.63
CA GLN A 376 2.80 -6.70 -6.91
C GLN A 376 2.16 -8.05 -7.25
N ILE A 377 1.82 -8.82 -6.22
CA ILE A 377 1.29 -10.17 -6.35
C ILE A 377 -0.02 -10.28 -5.56
N HIS A 378 -1.12 -10.55 -6.27
CA HIS A 378 -2.40 -10.85 -5.63
C HIS A 378 -2.38 -12.25 -5.01
N LEU A 379 -2.75 -12.35 -3.74
CA LEU A 379 -2.77 -13.65 -3.04
C LEU A 379 -3.85 -14.60 -3.57
N SER A 380 -4.91 -14.07 -4.20
CA SER A 380 -5.98 -14.87 -4.83
C SER A 380 -5.50 -15.73 -6.00
N CYS A 381 -4.38 -15.37 -6.62
CA CYS A 381 -3.78 -16.12 -7.71
C CYS A 381 -2.86 -17.26 -7.23
N LEU A 382 -2.63 -17.39 -5.93
CA LEU A 382 -1.73 -18.39 -5.34
C LEU A 382 -2.50 -19.63 -4.87
N GLU A 383 -2.06 -20.80 -5.32
CA GLU A 383 -2.48 -22.08 -4.75
C GLU A 383 -1.93 -22.24 -3.32
N THR A 384 -2.71 -22.90 -2.46
CA THR A 384 -2.32 -23.18 -1.07
C THR A 384 -1.17 -24.17 -1.04
N ASP A 385 -0.21 -23.91 -0.14
CA ASP A 385 1.00 -24.71 0.12
C ASP A 385 1.94 -24.92 -1.07
N ARG A 386 1.70 -24.23 -2.18
CA ARG A 386 2.60 -24.22 -3.33
C ARG A 386 3.58 -23.05 -3.27
N VAL A 387 4.85 -23.35 -3.56
CA VAL A 387 5.91 -22.34 -3.66
C VAL A 387 6.01 -21.86 -5.10
N TYR A 388 5.92 -20.54 -5.30
CA TYR A 388 6.11 -19.88 -6.59
C TYR A 388 7.42 -19.12 -6.57
N ALA A 389 8.47 -19.68 -7.19
CA ALA A 389 9.78 -19.04 -7.31
C ALA A 389 10.02 -18.61 -8.75
N HIS A 390 9.92 -17.29 -9.02
CA HIS A 390 10.01 -16.73 -10.37
C HIS A 390 10.78 -15.40 -10.39
N SER A 391 11.38 -15.09 -11.55
CA SER A 391 11.96 -13.78 -11.86
C SER A 391 10.87 -12.84 -12.37
N TYR A 392 10.71 -11.69 -11.73
CA TYR A 392 9.73 -10.66 -12.10
C TYR A 392 10.45 -9.43 -12.66
N PRO A 393 10.05 -8.90 -13.84
CA PRO A 393 10.68 -7.73 -14.41
C PRO A 393 10.39 -6.47 -13.60
N LEU A 394 11.43 -5.69 -13.30
CA LEU A 394 11.32 -4.37 -12.67
C LEU A 394 11.13 -3.30 -13.75
N ILE A 395 10.10 -2.49 -13.59
CA ILE A 395 9.70 -1.47 -14.57
C ILE A 395 9.67 -0.11 -13.88
N ILE A 396 10.36 0.85 -14.49
CA ILE A 396 10.34 2.27 -14.09
C ILE A 396 9.56 3.03 -15.14
N LEU A 397 8.61 3.84 -14.70
CA LEU A 397 7.93 4.83 -15.52
C LEU A 397 8.56 6.20 -15.25
N ASN A 398 9.14 6.82 -16.27
CA ASN A 398 9.66 8.18 -16.20
C ASN A 398 8.91 9.07 -17.21
N ARG A 399 8.95 10.40 -17.05
CA ARG A 399 8.42 11.36 -18.04
C ARG A 399 8.89 11.10 -19.48
N ARG A 400 10.10 10.56 -19.67
CA ARG A 400 10.69 10.26 -20.98
C ARG A 400 10.29 8.90 -21.57
N GLY A 401 9.57 8.05 -20.83
CA GLY A 401 9.18 6.72 -21.28
C GLY A 401 9.31 5.63 -20.22
N PHE A 402 8.94 4.41 -20.61
CA PHE A 402 9.13 3.21 -19.78
C PHE A 402 10.56 2.68 -19.94
N LYS A 403 11.15 2.19 -18.85
CA LYS A 403 12.45 1.52 -18.85
C LYS A 403 12.37 0.22 -18.04
N LYS A 404 12.75 -0.92 -18.66
CA LYS A 404 13.00 -2.16 -17.92
C LYS A 404 14.31 -2.00 -17.16
N ALA A 405 14.24 -2.08 -15.84
CA ALA A 405 15.35 -1.78 -14.93
C ALA A 405 15.94 -3.02 -14.26
N GLY A 406 15.62 -4.23 -14.74
CA GLY A 406 16.17 -5.49 -14.25
C GLY A 406 15.08 -6.51 -13.95
N GLU A 407 15.45 -7.55 -13.21
CA GLU A 407 14.56 -8.61 -12.75
C GLU A 407 14.80 -8.91 -11.27
N LEU A 408 13.72 -9.15 -10.52
CA LEU A 408 13.74 -9.51 -9.11
C LEU A 408 13.22 -10.94 -8.96
N GLN A 409 14.05 -11.83 -8.40
CA GLN A 409 13.69 -13.20 -8.09
C GLN A 409 13.07 -13.30 -6.71
N ILE A 410 11.82 -13.75 -6.67
CA ILE A 410 11.03 -13.87 -5.45
C ILE A 410 10.41 -15.27 -5.38
N ALA A 411 10.43 -15.86 -4.18
CA ALA A 411 9.66 -17.04 -3.82
C ALA A 411 8.45 -16.64 -2.94
N VAL A 412 7.23 -16.99 -3.33
CA VAL A 412 6.02 -16.74 -2.52
C VAL A 412 5.28 -18.04 -2.25
N LYS A 413 4.87 -18.27 -1.00
CA LYS A 413 4.03 -19.40 -0.59
C LYS A 413 2.89 -18.91 0.28
N LEU A 414 1.65 -19.31 -0.03
CA LEU A 414 0.49 -19.09 0.83
C LEU A 414 0.19 -20.38 1.60
N SER A 415 0.31 -20.37 2.92
CA SER A 415 -0.10 -21.47 3.81
C SER A 415 -1.45 -21.14 4.46
N SER A 416 -2.29 -22.15 4.68
CA SER A 416 -3.62 -21.97 5.28
C SER A 416 -3.92 -23.14 6.20
N GLU A 417 -4.42 -22.88 7.40
CA GLU A 417 -4.74 -23.92 8.39
C GLU A 417 -6.10 -24.58 8.10
N SER A 418 -7.05 -23.85 7.50
CA SER A 418 -8.38 -24.37 7.18
C SER A 418 -8.87 -23.93 5.80
N PHE A 419 -9.12 -24.90 4.92
CA PHE A 419 -9.72 -24.66 3.61
C PHE A 419 -11.16 -24.12 3.70
N ILE A 420 -11.91 -24.52 4.73
CA ILE A 420 -13.29 -24.05 4.95
C ILE A 420 -13.30 -22.57 5.35
N SER A 421 -12.38 -22.16 6.23
CA SER A 421 -12.21 -20.75 6.59
C SER A 421 -11.89 -19.90 5.35
N LEU A 422 -11.03 -20.43 4.49
CA LEU A 422 -10.67 -19.83 3.22
C LEU A 422 -11.89 -19.66 2.29
N LEU A 423 -12.67 -20.72 2.10
CA LEU A 423 -13.88 -20.70 1.27
C LEU A 423 -14.94 -19.73 1.82
N GLY A 424 -15.08 -19.68 3.15
CA GLY A 424 -16.01 -18.79 3.85
C GLY A 424 -15.71 -17.30 3.62
N MET A 425 -14.50 -16.93 3.21
CA MET A 425 -14.17 -15.52 2.92
C MET A 425 -14.94 -14.96 1.73
N TYR A 426 -15.23 -15.77 0.70
CA TYR A 426 -15.94 -15.29 -0.47
C TYR A 426 -17.39 -14.84 -0.17
N ALA A 427 -17.98 -15.36 0.90
CA ALA A 427 -19.32 -14.94 1.35
C ALA A 427 -19.31 -13.68 2.21
N ARG A 428 -18.14 -13.24 2.69
CA ARG A 428 -17.98 -12.12 3.62
C ARG A 428 -17.74 -10.81 2.88
N SER A 429 -18.15 -9.69 3.48
CA SER A 429 -17.80 -8.36 2.97
C SER A 429 -16.30 -8.16 2.96
N THR A 430 -15.78 -7.46 1.94
CA THR A 430 -14.35 -7.13 1.83
C THR A 430 -13.97 -6.02 2.79
N LEU A 431 -14.85 -5.04 2.97
CA LEU A 431 -14.61 -3.89 3.86
C LEU A 431 -15.39 -4.04 5.17
N PRO A 432 -14.96 -3.35 6.24
CA PRO A 432 -15.72 -3.25 7.47
C PRO A 432 -17.13 -2.69 7.24
N LYS A 433 -18.09 -3.07 8.10
CA LYS A 433 -19.51 -2.69 7.98
C LYS A 433 -19.72 -1.17 7.83
N MET A 434 -18.92 -0.37 8.55
CA MET A 434 -19.05 1.09 8.57
C MET A 434 -18.87 1.76 7.20
N HIS A 435 -18.03 1.21 6.31
CA HIS A 435 -17.86 1.76 4.97
C HIS A 435 -19.11 1.65 4.09
N TYR A 436 -20.04 0.75 4.45
CA TYR A 436 -21.31 0.61 3.74
C TYR A 436 -22.41 1.46 4.37
N GLU A 437 -22.45 1.54 5.70
CA GLU A 437 -23.43 2.35 6.43
C GLU A 437 -23.19 3.85 6.23
N HIS A 438 -21.93 4.27 6.22
CA HIS A 438 -21.50 5.65 6.09
C HIS A 438 -20.34 5.74 5.08
N PRO A 439 -20.66 5.70 3.77
CA PRO A 439 -19.65 5.67 2.72
C PRO A 439 -18.88 6.98 2.65
N LEU A 440 -17.56 6.89 2.50
CA LEU A 440 -16.70 8.02 2.20
C LEU A 440 -16.82 8.35 0.72
N THR A 441 -16.81 9.64 0.37
CA THR A 441 -16.75 10.03 -1.04
C THR A 441 -15.37 9.73 -1.61
N VAL A 442 -15.28 9.54 -2.94
CA VAL A 442 -14.00 9.18 -3.60
C VAL A 442 -12.90 10.21 -3.35
N MET A 443 -13.26 11.50 -3.34
CA MET A 443 -12.32 12.59 -3.04
C MET A 443 -11.82 12.55 -1.59
N GLU A 444 -12.66 12.12 -0.65
CA GLU A 444 -12.27 11.98 0.76
C GLU A 444 -11.34 10.79 0.97
N GLU A 445 -11.61 9.67 0.31
CA GLU A 445 -10.72 8.50 0.32
C GLU A 445 -9.33 8.84 -0.24
N ASP A 446 -9.26 9.57 -1.36
CA ASP A 446 -7.99 9.97 -1.97
C ASP A 446 -7.19 10.93 -1.09
N LYS A 447 -7.85 11.93 -0.49
CA LYS A 447 -7.20 12.85 0.45
C LYS A 447 -6.69 12.12 1.69
N PHE A 448 -7.49 11.20 2.22
CA PHE A 448 -7.11 10.40 3.38
C PHE A 448 -5.86 9.55 3.10
N ARG A 449 -5.80 8.96 1.91
CA ARG A 449 -4.67 8.15 1.47
C ARG A 449 -3.34 8.92 1.44
N SER A 450 -3.34 10.13 0.89
CA SER A 450 -2.12 10.96 0.87
C SER A 450 -1.67 11.36 2.26
N GLU A 451 -2.61 11.73 3.14
CA GLU A 451 -2.31 12.15 4.51
C GLU A 451 -1.76 10.98 5.34
N VAL A 452 -2.36 9.78 5.23
CA VAL A 452 -1.87 8.59 5.92
C VAL A 452 -0.47 8.21 5.45
N ALA A 453 -0.19 8.31 4.14
CA ALA A 453 1.14 8.04 3.60
C ALA A 453 2.19 9.02 4.12
N GLU A 454 1.85 10.31 4.26
CA GLU A 454 2.75 11.32 4.84
C GLU A 454 3.11 10.97 6.29
N VAL A 455 2.15 10.54 7.10
CA VAL A 455 2.47 10.24 8.50
C VAL A 455 3.20 8.92 8.68
N MET A 456 2.88 7.90 7.88
CA MET A 456 3.72 6.70 7.84
C MET A 456 5.17 7.06 7.49
N ALA A 457 5.39 7.99 6.56
CA ALA A 457 6.72 8.49 6.23
C ALA A 457 7.40 9.22 7.40
N LEU A 458 6.68 10.10 8.10
CA LEU A 458 7.21 10.78 9.29
C LEU A 458 7.58 9.82 10.42
N ARG A 459 6.84 8.72 10.57
CA ARG A 459 7.13 7.69 11.58
C ARG A 459 8.31 6.83 11.18
N PHE A 460 8.37 6.39 9.93
CA PHE A 460 9.46 5.54 9.46
C PHE A 460 10.79 6.29 9.27
N SER A 461 10.77 7.62 9.11
CA SER A 461 11.98 8.43 9.08
C SER A 461 12.67 8.54 10.44
N ARG A 462 11.94 8.35 11.55
CA ARG A 462 12.47 8.35 12.92
C ARG A 462 13.11 7.00 13.32
N VAL A 463 12.94 5.95 12.51
CA VAL A 463 13.44 4.60 12.78
C VAL A 463 14.74 4.37 12.01
N GLU A 464 15.76 3.79 12.63
CA GLU A 464 16.99 3.40 11.90
C GLU A 464 16.90 1.97 11.34
N PRO A 465 17.24 1.76 10.05
CA PRO A 465 17.52 2.77 9.01
C PRO A 465 16.24 3.52 8.56
N PRO A 466 16.30 4.81 8.18
CA PRO A 466 15.10 5.59 7.86
C PRO A 466 14.48 5.19 6.51
N LEU A 467 13.15 5.13 6.46
CA LEU A 467 12.41 5.15 5.18
C LEU A 467 11.90 6.57 4.94
N ARG A 468 12.30 7.15 3.81
CA ARG A 468 11.89 8.51 3.40
C ARG A 468 10.48 8.53 2.82
N SER A 469 9.91 9.73 2.76
CA SER A 469 8.56 9.98 2.23
C SER A 469 8.38 9.53 0.78
N GLU A 470 9.38 9.67 -0.06
CA GLU A 470 9.35 9.23 -1.46
C GLU A 470 9.11 7.71 -1.56
N ILE A 471 9.85 6.92 -0.78
CA ILE A 471 9.73 5.45 -0.75
C ILE A 471 8.34 5.03 -0.27
N VAL A 472 7.87 5.64 0.81
CA VAL A 472 6.54 5.33 1.36
C VAL A 472 5.46 5.72 0.38
N ALA A 473 5.58 6.88 -0.27
CA ALA A 473 4.62 7.32 -1.28
C ALA A 473 4.62 6.39 -2.50
N TYR A 474 5.77 5.93 -2.97
CA TYR A 474 5.88 4.98 -4.07
C TYR A 474 5.27 3.61 -3.74
N MET A 475 5.56 3.10 -2.53
CA MET A 475 5.01 1.83 -2.05
C MET A 475 3.49 1.86 -1.82
N CYS A 476 2.95 3.03 -1.45
CA CYS A 476 1.50 3.26 -1.25
C CYS A 476 0.77 3.76 -2.50
N ASN A 477 1.45 3.88 -3.65
CA ASN A 477 0.91 4.54 -4.86
C ASN A 477 0.41 5.98 -4.63
N ALA A 478 0.89 6.68 -3.59
CA ALA A 478 0.43 8.01 -3.17
C ALA A 478 0.79 9.12 -4.16
N THR A 479 1.94 9.00 -4.83
CA THR A 479 2.49 10.01 -5.76
C THR A 479 1.77 10.12 -7.10
N GLY A 480 0.95 9.14 -7.47
CA GLY A 480 0.07 9.23 -8.62
C GLY A 480 -1.36 9.44 -8.15
N GLY A 481 -1.98 10.56 -8.53
CA GLY A 481 -3.42 10.72 -8.38
C GLY A 481 -4.11 9.58 -9.10
N THR A 482 -4.61 8.60 -8.35
CA THR A 482 -5.35 7.46 -8.89
C THR A 482 -6.64 7.88 -9.56
N SER A 483 -7.14 9.06 -9.18
CA SER A 483 -8.26 9.78 -9.79
C SER A 483 -7.86 10.74 -10.93
N CYS A 484 -6.57 10.93 -11.21
CA CYS A 484 -6.16 11.76 -12.34
C CYS A 484 -6.39 11.00 -13.65
N TRP A 485 -7.16 11.63 -14.52
CA TRP A 485 -7.44 11.18 -15.88
C TRP A 485 -6.13 11.07 -16.67
N SER A 486 -5.99 10.00 -17.47
CA SER A 486 -4.89 9.86 -18.43
C SER A 486 -5.38 9.17 -19.70
N MET A 487 -4.89 9.66 -20.85
CA MET A 487 -5.17 9.08 -22.15
C MET A 487 -4.68 7.62 -22.25
N ARG A 488 -3.48 7.32 -21.73
CA ARG A 488 -2.92 5.97 -21.75
C ARG A 488 -3.79 4.99 -20.97
N LYS A 489 -4.20 5.36 -19.74
CA LYS A 489 -5.10 4.53 -18.90
C LYS A 489 -6.45 4.28 -19.61
N SER A 490 -6.97 5.27 -20.32
CA SER A 490 -8.19 5.13 -21.15
C SER A 490 -8.04 4.06 -22.23
N LYS A 491 -6.97 4.15 -23.04
CA LYS A 491 -6.67 3.19 -24.11
C LYS A 491 -6.50 1.78 -23.57
N VAL A 492 -5.78 1.61 -22.47
CA VAL A 492 -5.59 0.31 -21.80
C VAL A 492 -6.93 -0.29 -21.40
N ASN A 493 -7.80 0.50 -20.75
CA ASN A 493 -9.13 0.02 -20.36
C ASN A 493 -10.02 -0.32 -21.56
N PHE A 494 -9.92 0.44 -22.66
CA PHE A 494 -10.63 0.11 -23.91
C PHE A 494 -10.11 -1.18 -24.54
N PHE A 495 -8.80 -1.39 -24.62
CA PHE A 495 -8.23 -2.64 -25.15
C PHE A 495 -8.57 -3.84 -24.26
N ARG A 496 -8.61 -3.66 -22.94
CA ARG A 496 -9.10 -4.68 -21.99
C ARG A 496 -10.56 -5.04 -22.27
N LEU A 497 -11.42 -4.05 -22.47
CA LEU A 497 -12.82 -4.28 -22.86
C LEU A 497 -12.90 -5.05 -24.19
N MET A 498 -12.09 -4.66 -25.19
CA MET A 498 -12.04 -5.34 -26.48
C MET A 498 -11.54 -6.79 -26.34
N GLN A 499 -10.58 -7.07 -25.45
CA GLN A 499 -10.12 -8.44 -25.18
C GLN A 499 -11.23 -9.32 -24.59
N VAL A 500 -12.10 -8.75 -23.74
CA VAL A 500 -13.26 -9.47 -23.20
C VAL A 500 -14.31 -9.72 -24.30
N ALA A 501 -14.49 -8.76 -25.22
CA ALA A 501 -15.45 -8.89 -26.34
C ALA A 501 -14.94 -9.76 -27.50
N SER A 502 -13.62 -9.88 -27.67
CA SER A 502 -12.97 -10.54 -28.81
C SER A 502 -13.44 -11.98 -29.08
N PRO A 503 -13.60 -12.87 -28.08
CA PRO A 503 -14.10 -14.23 -28.32
C PRO A 503 -15.50 -14.24 -28.94
N PHE A 504 -16.38 -13.32 -28.54
CA PHE A 504 -17.74 -13.20 -29.06
C PHE A 504 -17.74 -12.66 -30.49
N ILE A 505 -16.92 -11.63 -30.76
CA ILE A 505 -16.77 -11.05 -32.10
C ILE A 505 -16.21 -12.11 -33.06
N HIS A 506 -15.17 -12.85 -32.64
CA HIS A 506 -14.56 -13.89 -33.46
C HIS A 506 -15.51 -15.08 -33.67
N LEU A 507 -16.32 -15.47 -32.67
CA LEU A 507 -17.35 -16.49 -32.84
C LEU A 507 -18.38 -16.04 -33.89
N PHE A 508 -18.92 -14.82 -33.75
CA PHE A 508 -19.90 -14.29 -34.69
C PHE A 508 -19.33 -14.16 -36.12
N GLN A 509 -18.12 -13.61 -36.25
CA GLN A 509 -17.43 -13.51 -37.54
C GLN A 509 -17.10 -14.89 -38.12
N SER A 510 -16.72 -15.88 -37.30
CA SER A 510 -16.44 -17.24 -37.80
C SER A 510 -17.70 -17.95 -38.30
N VAL A 511 -18.85 -17.68 -37.70
CA VAL A 511 -20.14 -18.23 -38.13
C VAL A 511 -20.65 -17.54 -39.39
N THR A 512 -20.49 -16.21 -39.51
CA THR A 512 -20.95 -15.45 -40.70
C THR A 512 -20.00 -15.56 -41.89
N SER A 513 -18.70 -15.72 -41.67
CA SER A 513 -17.70 -15.82 -42.76
C SER A 513 -17.54 -17.22 -43.36
N TRP A 514 -18.20 -18.24 -42.80
CA TRP A 514 -18.15 -19.65 -43.26
C TRP A 514 -16.74 -20.23 -43.46
N LYS A 515 -15.70 -19.64 -42.82
CA LYS A 515 -14.30 -20.09 -42.96
C LYS A 515 -14.10 -21.56 -42.55
N ASN A 516 -14.85 -22.02 -41.55
CA ASN A 516 -14.91 -23.41 -41.11
C ASN A 516 -16.34 -23.94 -41.26
N PRO A 517 -16.69 -24.63 -42.35
CA PRO A 517 -18.07 -25.01 -42.64
C PRO A 517 -18.68 -25.93 -41.57
N ALA A 518 -17.86 -26.80 -40.95
CA ALA A 518 -18.30 -27.65 -39.85
C ALA A 518 -18.77 -26.85 -38.62
N VAL A 519 -18.02 -25.82 -38.21
CA VAL A 519 -18.37 -24.98 -37.05
C VAL A 519 -19.61 -24.14 -37.34
N ALA A 520 -19.72 -23.60 -38.56
CA ALA A 520 -20.91 -22.86 -38.99
C ALA A 520 -22.15 -23.77 -38.96
N LEU A 521 -22.07 -24.99 -39.52
CA LEU A 521 -23.18 -25.94 -39.55
C LEU A 521 -23.60 -26.38 -38.15
N ILE A 522 -22.65 -26.70 -37.27
CA ILE A 522 -22.92 -27.01 -35.85
C ILE A 522 -23.61 -25.83 -35.16
N SER A 523 -23.16 -24.60 -35.40
CA SER A 523 -23.76 -23.40 -34.81
C SER A 523 -25.21 -23.20 -35.26
N HIS A 524 -25.52 -23.45 -36.53
CA HIS A 524 -26.90 -23.40 -37.05
C HIS A 524 -27.77 -24.50 -36.45
N VAL A 525 -27.24 -25.73 -36.31
CA VAL A 525 -27.97 -26.84 -35.65
C VAL A 525 -28.25 -26.50 -34.19
N ILE A 526 -27.28 -25.96 -33.45
CA ILE A 526 -27.47 -25.51 -32.06
C ILE A 526 -28.51 -24.38 -31.98
N PHE A 527 -28.48 -23.43 -32.94
CA PHE A 527 -29.46 -22.35 -33.01
C PHE A 527 -30.88 -22.85 -33.28
N VAL A 528 -31.06 -23.76 -34.23
CA VAL A 528 -32.36 -24.39 -34.51
C VAL A 528 -32.84 -25.20 -33.31
N LEU A 529 -31.97 -25.98 -32.66
CA LEU A 529 -32.31 -26.70 -31.43
C LEU A 529 -32.72 -25.75 -30.30
N ALA A 530 -32.07 -24.61 -30.15
CA ALA A 530 -32.45 -23.58 -29.18
C ALA A 530 -33.84 -23.00 -29.47
N LEU A 531 -34.18 -22.78 -30.74
CA LEU A 531 -35.52 -22.33 -31.15
C LEU A 531 -36.59 -23.41 -30.90
N CYS A 532 -36.32 -24.67 -31.29
CA CYS A 532 -37.25 -25.79 -31.08
C CYS A 532 -37.49 -26.06 -29.59
N PHE A 533 -36.46 -25.95 -28.76
CA PHE A 533 -36.54 -26.16 -27.31
C PHE A 533 -36.45 -24.85 -26.53
N HIS A 534 -37.22 -23.82 -26.94
CA HIS A 534 -37.22 -22.48 -26.31
C HIS A 534 -37.43 -22.52 -24.77
N LYS A 535 -38.09 -23.57 -24.25
CA LYS A 535 -38.28 -23.78 -22.81
C LYS A 535 -36.96 -24.10 -22.09
N LEU A 536 -36.05 -24.84 -22.73
CA LEU A 536 -34.77 -25.32 -22.19
C LEU A 536 -33.57 -24.42 -22.51
N VAL A 537 -33.72 -23.41 -23.36
CA VAL A 537 -32.62 -22.50 -23.77
C VAL A 537 -31.80 -21.98 -22.60
N LEU A 538 -32.46 -21.56 -21.52
CA LEU A 538 -31.76 -21.03 -20.35
C LEU A 538 -30.85 -22.10 -19.71
N SER A 539 -31.32 -23.34 -19.57
CA SER A 539 -30.50 -24.44 -19.05
C SER A 539 -29.37 -24.80 -20.00
N MET A 540 -29.61 -24.79 -21.31
CA MET A 540 -28.58 -25.09 -22.32
C MET A 540 -27.45 -24.05 -22.32
N VAL A 541 -27.78 -22.77 -22.18
CA VAL A 541 -26.79 -21.68 -22.06
C VAL A 541 -25.96 -21.84 -20.78
N ILE A 542 -26.60 -22.17 -19.66
CA ILE A 542 -25.91 -22.39 -18.38
C ILE A 542 -24.94 -23.57 -18.48
N ILE A 543 -25.39 -24.73 -19.01
CA ILE A 543 -24.56 -25.92 -19.20
C ILE A 543 -23.38 -25.62 -20.15
N TYR A 544 -23.61 -24.85 -21.22
CA TYR A 544 -22.55 -24.43 -22.12
C TYR A 544 -21.41 -23.69 -21.39
N PHE A 545 -21.74 -22.74 -20.50
CA PHE A 545 -20.73 -22.06 -19.70
C PHE A 545 -19.96 -23.01 -18.76
N VAL A 546 -20.63 -24.04 -18.21
CA VAL A 546 -19.97 -25.07 -17.39
C VAL A 546 -18.98 -25.88 -18.23
N LEU A 547 -19.40 -26.33 -19.41
CA LEU A 547 -18.55 -27.10 -20.32
C LEU A 547 -17.33 -26.30 -20.78
N VAL A 548 -17.53 -25.02 -21.14
CA VAL A 548 -16.42 -24.11 -21.49
C VAL A 548 -15.45 -23.93 -20.33
N ALA A 549 -15.96 -23.74 -19.11
CA ALA A 549 -15.10 -23.65 -17.93
C ALA A 549 -14.33 -24.95 -17.67
N LEU A 550 -14.99 -26.12 -17.75
CA LEU A 550 -14.33 -27.42 -17.60
C LEU A 550 -13.27 -27.65 -18.67
N TRP A 551 -13.52 -27.22 -19.91
CA TRP A 551 -12.52 -27.27 -20.99
C TRP A 551 -11.32 -26.38 -20.68
N ASN A 552 -11.57 -25.15 -20.23
CA ASN A 552 -10.53 -24.20 -19.85
C ASN A 552 -9.69 -24.64 -18.65
N TYR A 553 -10.20 -25.54 -17.79
CA TYR A 553 -9.42 -26.12 -16.69
C TYR A 553 -8.12 -26.77 -17.17
N ARG A 554 -8.13 -27.39 -18.36
CA ARG A 554 -6.94 -28.04 -18.94
C ARG A 554 -5.88 -27.03 -19.38
N PHE A 555 -6.30 -25.82 -19.77
CA PHE A 555 -5.43 -24.73 -20.21
C PHE A 555 -5.21 -23.68 -19.11
N ARG A 556 -5.46 -24.02 -17.84
CA ARG A 556 -5.39 -23.07 -16.73
C ARG A 556 -3.99 -22.45 -16.60
N PRO A 557 -3.88 -21.15 -16.30
CA PRO A 557 -2.60 -20.52 -16.01
C PRO A 557 -1.99 -21.12 -14.75
N ARG A 558 -0.76 -21.66 -14.87
CA ARG A 558 -0.04 -22.27 -13.74
C ARG A 558 0.93 -21.32 -13.03
N LYS A 559 1.15 -20.14 -13.61
CA LYS A 559 2.03 -19.10 -13.08
C LYS A 559 1.17 -17.94 -12.60
N PRO A 560 1.49 -17.31 -11.46
CA PRO A 560 0.81 -16.11 -11.03
C PRO A 560 0.98 -15.04 -12.11
N PRO A 561 -0.08 -14.27 -12.40
CA PRO A 561 0.01 -13.17 -13.36
C PRO A 561 1.05 -12.17 -12.85
N PHE A 562 1.98 -11.80 -13.72
CA PHE A 562 2.92 -10.72 -13.48
C PHE A 562 2.52 -9.52 -14.33
N PHE A 563 2.97 -8.34 -13.95
CA PHE A 563 2.72 -7.12 -14.70
C PHE A 563 3.29 -7.23 -16.12
N ASP A 564 2.43 -7.22 -17.13
CA ASP A 564 2.83 -7.26 -18.53
C ASP A 564 2.73 -5.87 -19.15
N HIS A 565 3.90 -5.29 -19.44
CA HIS A 565 4.05 -4.02 -20.15
C HIS A 565 3.25 -3.93 -21.46
N LYS A 566 2.98 -5.06 -22.14
CA LYS A 566 2.16 -5.08 -23.37
C LYS A 566 0.69 -4.84 -23.08
N VAL A 567 0.16 -5.40 -22.00
CA VAL A 567 -1.24 -5.24 -21.59
C VAL A 567 -1.50 -3.82 -21.10
N SER A 568 -0.52 -3.20 -20.44
CA SER A 568 -0.57 -1.80 -20.02
C SER A 568 -0.23 -0.79 -21.13
N CYS A 569 -0.12 -1.25 -22.38
CA CYS A 569 0.21 -0.48 -23.59
C CYS A 569 1.50 0.34 -23.52
N LEU A 570 2.39 0.10 -22.56
CA LEU A 570 3.58 0.93 -22.29
C LEU A 570 4.54 1.02 -23.49
N GLY A 571 4.56 -0.03 -24.32
CA GLY A 571 5.40 -0.11 -25.53
C GLY A 571 4.96 0.78 -26.70
N SER A 572 3.73 1.28 -26.72
CA SER A 572 3.15 2.02 -27.85
C SER A 572 2.63 3.42 -27.47
N VAL A 573 3.08 3.96 -26.34
CA VAL A 573 2.59 5.24 -25.80
C VAL A 573 3.37 6.41 -26.38
N HIS A 574 2.67 7.47 -26.74
CA HIS A 574 3.30 8.73 -27.14
C HIS A 574 3.90 9.44 -25.91
N PRO A 575 5.11 10.04 -25.98
CA PRO A 575 5.73 10.73 -24.84
C PRO A 575 4.83 11.75 -24.14
N ASP A 576 4.04 12.53 -24.89
CA ASP A 576 3.05 13.47 -24.31
C ASP A 576 2.01 12.82 -23.41
N GLU A 577 1.60 11.57 -23.68
CA GLU A 577 0.61 10.86 -22.86
C GLU A 577 1.23 10.38 -21.54
N ILE A 578 2.55 10.20 -21.51
CA ILE A 578 3.29 9.87 -20.28
C ILE A 578 3.56 11.15 -19.50
N ASP A 579 3.99 12.24 -20.15
CA ASP A 579 4.22 13.52 -19.47
C ASP A 579 2.93 14.07 -18.83
N GLU A 580 1.76 13.87 -19.47
CA GLU A 580 0.45 14.17 -18.89
C GLU A 580 0.18 13.45 -17.55
N GLU A 581 0.70 12.23 -17.35
CA GLU A 581 0.51 11.49 -16.08
C GLU A 581 1.37 12.02 -14.93
N PHE A 582 2.46 12.73 -15.25
CA PHE A 582 3.37 13.32 -14.28
C PHE A 582 3.16 14.84 -14.12
N ASP A 583 2.18 15.42 -14.82
CA ASP A 583 1.81 16.82 -14.69
C ASP A 583 0.89 17.03 -13.49
N SER A 584 1.12 18.12 -12.76
CA SER A 584 0.32 18.49 -11.58
C SER A 584 -0.99 19.16 -11.96
N VAL A 585 -1.92 19.27 -11.00
CA VAL A 585 -3.24 19.91 -11.18
C VAL A 585 -3.10 21.40 -11.56
N GLU A 586 -1.97 22.02 -11.22
CA GLU A 586 -1.48 23.23 -11.88
C GLU A 586 -0.49 22.80 -12.96
N SER A 587 -0.90 22.91 -14.23
CA SER A 587 -0.08 22.45 -15.35
C SER A 587 1.17 23.32 -15.45
N SER A 588 2.31 22.64 -15.51
CA SER A 588 3.62 23.28 -15.75
C SER A 588 3.85 23.61 -17.23
N CYS A 589 2.90 23.26 -18.10
CA CYS A 589 3.02 23.33 -19.54
C CYS A 589 2.49 24.63 -20.16
N SER A 590 2.88 24.89 -21.41
CA SER A 590 2.36 26.02 -22.18
C SER A 590 0.86 25.90 -22.42
N ILE A 591 0.18 27.05 -22.49
CA ILE A 591 -1.28 27.17 -22.69
C ILE A 591 -1.74 26.44 -23.97
N ASP A 592 -0.94 26.47 -25.04
CA ASP A 592 -1.24 25.79 -26.30
C ASP A 592 -1.24 24.26 -26.15
N LEU A 593 -0.31 23.70 -25.34
CA LEU A 593 -0.27 22.26 -25.07
C LEU A 593 -1.47 21.85 -24.22
N VAL A 594 -1.87 22.66 -23.24
CA VAL A 594 -3.07 22.44 -22.43
C VAL A 594 -4.32 22.47 -23.30
N ARG A 595 -4.42 23.43 -24.24
CA ARG A 595 -5.53 23.51 -25.19
C ARG A 595 -5.61 22.27 -26.08
N MET A 596 -4.48 21.81 -26.64
CA MET A 596 -4.41 20.57 -27.41
C MET A 596 -4.84 19.36 -26.59
N ARG A 597 -4.37 19.23 -25.34
CA ARG A 597 -4.77 18.16 -24.42
C ARG A 597 -6.27 18.21 -24.09
N TYR A 598 -6.83 19.40 -23.89
CA TYR A 598 -8.26 19.61 -23.64
C TYR A 598 -9.14 19.25 -24.85
N ASP A 599 -8.77 19.67 -26.06
CA ASP A 599 -9.53 19.32 -27.28
C ASP A 599 -9.49 17.81 -27.54
N ARG A 600 -8.33 17.20 -27.33
CA ARG A 600 -8.15 15.73 -27.34
C ARG A 600 -9.06 15.07 -26.30
N LEU A 601 -9.07 15.56 -25.06
CA LEU A 601 -9.96 15.08 -24.00
C LEU A 601 -11.43 15.20 -24.41
N ARG A 602 -11.86 16.33 -24.97
CA ARG A 602 -13.25 16.57 -25.39
C ARG A 602 -13.71 15.57 -26.45
N SER A 603 -12.83 15.24 -27.40
CA SER A 603 -13.09 14.23 -28.44
C SER A 603 -13.27 12.80 -27.87
N VAL A 604 -12.54 12.46 -26.80
CA VAL A 604 -12.56 11.14 -26.16
C VAL A 604 -13.65 11.04 -25.09
N ALA A 605 -13.93 12.14 -24.38
CA ALA A 605 -15.02 12.25 -23.41
C ALA A 605 -16.38 12.00 -24.07
N GLY A 606 -16.54 12.40 -25.34
CA GLY A 606 -17.69 12.03 -26.17
C GLY A 606 -17.84 10.51 -26.43
N ARG A 607 -16.82 9.70 -26.13
CA ARG A 607 -16.76 8.25 -26.38
C ARG A 607 -16.62 7.37 -25.13
N VAL A 608 -16.91 7.93 -23.95
CA VAL A 608 -17.14 7.19 -22.68
C VAL A 608 -15.86 6.62 -22.06
N GLN A 609 -15.50 7.13 -20.87
CA GLN A 609 -14.27 6.72 -20.18
C GLN A 609 -14.46 6.27 -18.73
N THR A 610 -15.51 6.68 -18.04
CA THR A 610 -15.77 6.22 -16.66
C THR A 610 -16.47 4.86 -16.66
N VAL A 611 -17.45 4.67 -17.54
CA VAL A 611 -18.20 3.40 -17.63
C VAL A 611 -17.36 2.28 -18.25
N VAL A 612 -16.43 2.58 -19.16
CA VAL A 612 -15.61 1.56 -19.84
C VAL A 612 -14.65 0.85 -18.88
N GLY A 613 -14.00 1.57 -17.95
CA GLY A 613 -13.10 0.97 -16.97
C GLY A 613 -13.84 0.03 -16.01
N ASP A 614 -15.01 0.46 -15.53
CA ASP A 614 -15.86 -0.35 -14.65
C ASP A 614 -16.41 -1.57 -15.40
N VAL A 615 -16.92 -1.39 -16.63
CA VAL A 615 -17.43 -2.49 -17.46
C VAL A 615 -16.31 -3.46 -17.84
N ALA A 616 -15.11 -2.98 -18.18
CA ALA A 616 -13.96 -3.84 -18.46
C ALA A 616 -13.58 -4.66 -17.21
N THR A 617 -13.56 -4.04 -16.04
CA THR A 617 -13.27 -4.72 -14.77
C THR A 617 -14.32 -5.78 -14.45
N GLN A 618 -15.62 -5.49 -14.65
CA GLN A 618 -16.67 -6.49 -14.49
C GLN A 618 -16.56 -7.62 -15.51
N GLY A 619 -16.26 -7.30 -16.78
CA GLY A 619 -16.06 -8.28 -17.85
C GLY A 619 -14.89 -9.22 -17.56
N GLU A 620 -13.79 -8.70 -17.04
CA GLU A 620 -12.64 -9.51 -16.64
C GLU A 620 -12.92 -10.38 -15.43
N ARG A 621 -13.71 -9.90 -14.46
CA ARG A 621 -14.15 -10.74 -13.34
C ARG A 621 -14.98 -11.91 -13.85
N ILE A 622 -15.88 -11.69 -14.80
CA ILE A 622 -16.63 -12.79 -15.45
C ILE A 622 -15.69 -13.72 -16.20
N GLN A 623 -14.72 -13.18 -16.95
CA GLN A 623 -13.72 -14.00 -17.65
C GLN A 623 -12.87 -14.81 -16.66
N SER A 624 -12.53 -14.25 -15.50
CA SER A 624 -11.73 -14.91 -14.46
C SER A 624 -12.42 -16.18 -13.93
N LEU A 625 -13.76 -16.17 -13.88
CA LEU A 625 -14.56 -17.35 -13.50
C LEU A 625 -14.50 -18.46 -14.53
N LEU A 626 -14.30 -18.14 -15.81
CA LEU A 626 -14.21 -19.13 -16.90
C LEU A 626 -12.78 -19.62 -17.14
N CYS A 627 -11.76 -18.85 -16.74
CA CYS A 627 -10.34 -19.15 -17.02
C CYS A 627 -9.59 -19.79 -15.84
N TRP A 628 -10.27 -20.12 -14.73
CA TRP A 628 -9.65 -20.71 -13.53
C TRP A 628 -8.49 -19.89 -12.96
N ARG A 629 -8.58 -18.56 -13.02
CA ARG A 629 -7.53 -17.67 -12.48
C ARG A 629 -7.46 -17.75 -10.95
N ASP A 630 -8.62 -17.78 -10.31
CA ASP A 630 -8.77 -18.17 -8.92
C ASP A 630 -9.44 -19.55 -8.90
N PRO A 631 -8.69 -20.64 -8.66
CA PRO A 631 -9.23 -21.99 -8.76
C PRO A 631 -10.33 -22.25 -7.73
N ARG A 632 -10.31 -21.55 -6.59
CA ARG A 632 -11.28 -21.74 -5.50
C ARG A 632 -12.58 -21.03 -5.83
N ALA A 633 -12.50 -19.77 -6.26
CA ALA A 633 -13.68 -19.01 -6.66
C ALA A 633 -14.38 -19.66 -7.87
N THR A 634 -13.62 -20.06 -8.90
CA THR A 634 -14.18 -20.76 -10.06
C THR A 634 -14.87 -22.06 -9.64
N ALA A 635 -14.27 -22.87 -8.76
CA ALA A 635 -14.91 -24.11 -8.29
C ALA A 635 -16.26 -23.86 -7.59
N ILE A 636 -16.33 -22.86 -6.69
CA ILE A 636 -17.59 -22.46 -6.03
C ILE A 636 -18.62 -22.04 -7.06
N PHE A 637 -18.21 -21.19 -8.01
CA PHE A 637 -19.09 -20.68 -9.05
C PHE A 637 -19.63 -21.81 -9.94
N GLN A 638 -18.77 -22.75 -10.34
CA GLN A 638 -19.15 -23.94 -11.13
C GLN A 638 -20.13 -24.84 -10.37
N PHE A 639 -19.95 -25.03 -9.07
CA PHE A 639 -20.91 -25.78 -8.27
C PHE A 639 -22.27 -25.07 -8.20
N ILE A 640 -22.28 -23.76 -7.93
CA ILE A 640 -23.52 -22.97 -7.84
C ILE A 640 -24.25 -22.94 -9.19
N ILE A 641 -23.55 -22.72 -10.29
CA ILE A 641 -24.17 -22.62 -11.62
C ILE A 641 -24.76 -23.96 -12.08
N VAL A 642 -24.15 -25.10 -11.71
CA VAL A 642 -24.73 -26.44 -11.94
C VAL A 642 -26.01 -26.62 -11.12
N MET A 643 -26.00 -26.25 -9.84
CA MET A 643 -27.20 -26.31 -8.99
C MET A 643 -28.32 -25.42 -9.54
N VAL A 644 -27.99 -24.20 -9.99
CA VAL A 644 -28.95 -23.31 -10.65
C VAL A 644 -29.48 -23.93 -11.95
N SER A 645 -28.64 -24.58 -12.75
CA SER A 645 -29.08 -25.29 -13.95
C SER A 645 -30.11 -26.37 -13.63
N ILE A 646 -29.87 -27.16 -12.59
CA ILE A 646 -30.79 -28.22 -12.13
C ILE A 646 -32.13 -27.61 -11.72
N VAL A 647 -32.10 -26.54 -10.90
CA VAL A 647 -33.34 -25.86 -10.44
C VAL A 647 -34.11 -25.28 -11.63
N VAL A 648 -33.43 -24.60 -12.56
CA VAL A 648 -34.07 -24.01 -13.76
C VAL A 648 -34.65 -25.08 -14.69
N TYR A 649 -34.06 -26.26 -14.72
CA TYR A 649 -34.57 -27.39 -15.51
C TYR A 649 -35.88 -27.96 -14.94
N PHE A 650 -35.95 -28.15 -13.61
CA PHE A 650 -37.12 -28.76 -12.97
C PHE A 650 -38.24 -27.77 -12.62
N VAL A 651 -37.93 -26.49 -12.37
CA VAL A 651 -38.91 -25.50 -11.89
C VAL A 651 -39.50 -24.71 -13.06
N PRO A 652 -40.84 -24.63 -13.20
CA PRO A 652 -41.47 -23.80 -14.21
C PRO A 652 -41.08 -22.32 -14.09
N LYS A 653 -40.79 -21.66 -15.23
CA LYS A 653 -40.36 -20.24 -15.29
C LYS A 653 -41.30 -19.30 -14.54
N LYS A 654 -42.62 -19.56 -14.56
CA LYS A 654 -43.64 -18.77 -13.84
C LYS A 654 -43.42 -18.78 -12.32
N VAL A 655 -43.06 -19.93 -11.75
CA VAL A 655 -42.79 -20.07 -10.32
C VAL A 655 -41.50 -19.31 -9.96
N LEU A 656 -40.48 -19.40 -10.80
CA LEU A 656 -39.21 -18.69 -10.60
C LEU A 656 -39.38 -17.17 -10.64
N VAL A 657 -40.18 -16.66 -11.59
CA VAL A 657 -40.56 -15.23 -11.65
C VAL A 657 -41.40 -14.83 -10.44
N GLY A 658 -42.33 -15.69 -9.98
CA GLY A 658 -43.11 -15.47 -8.78
C GLY A 658 -42.23 -15.33 -7.53
N ILE A 659 -41.31 -16.27 -7.31
CA ILE A 659 -40.35 -16.24 -6.18
C ILE A 659 -39.47 -14.98 -6.26
N ALA A 660 -38.95 -14.65 -7.44
CA ALA A 660 -38.14 -13.44 -7.64
C ALA A 660 -38.96 -12.17 -7.36
N GLY A 661 -40.22 -12.12 -7.81
CA GLY A 661 -41.15 -11.03 -7.55
C GLY A 661 -41.42 -10.84 -6.05
N PHE A 662 -41.76 -11.91 -5.33
CA PHE A 662 -41.96 -11.86 -3.88
C PHE A 662 -40.69 -11.46 -3.13
N TYR A 663 -39.52 -11.93 -3.57
CA TYR A 663 -38.24 -11.54 -2.98
C TYR A 663 -37.94 -10.05 -3.17
N ILE A 664 -38.20 -9.50 -4.36
CA ILE A 664 -38.00 -8.07 -4.66
C ILE A 664 -39.03 -7.23 -3.89
N MET A 665 -40.30 -7.63 -3.87
CA MET A 665 -41.39 -6.93 -3.18
C MET A 665 -41.38 -7.12 -1.65
N ARG A 666 -40.40 -7.84 -1.09
CA ARG A 666 -40.31 -8.06 0.36
C ARG A 666 -40.34 -6.74 1.13
N HIS A 667 -41.04 -6.76 2.27
CA HIS A 667 -41.22 -5.60 3.13
C HIS A 667 -39.87 -4.95 3.51
N PRO A 668 -39.76 -3.61 3.59
CA PRO A 668 -38.50 -2.91 3.87
C PRO A 668 -37.79 -3.36 5.16
N ARG A 669 -38.51 -3.88 6.16
CA ARG A 669 -37.90 -4.48 7.38
C ARG A 669 -37.12 -5.78 7.11
N PHE A 670 -37.48 -6.52 6.07
CA PHE A 670 -36.77 -7.72 5.61
C PHE A 670 -35.78 -7.42 4.48
N ARG A 671 -35.82 -6.21 3.92
CA ARG A 671 -34.70 -5.69 3.13
C ARG A 671 -33.59 -5.37 4.13
N LYS A 672 -32.39 -5.91 3.90
CA LYS A 672 -31.22 -5.66 4.76
C LYS A 672 -31.17 -4.15 5.07
N LYS A 673 -31.31 -3.80 6.35
CA LYS A 673 -31.33 -2.41 6.83
C LYS A 673 -29.97 -1.72 6.64
N ASN A 674 -28.92 -2.51 6.46
CA ASN A 674 -27.56 -2.04 6.28
C ASN A 674 -27.23 -2.20 4.80
N ASN A 675 -26.73 -1.14 4.15
CA ASN A 675 -26.21 -1.08 2.77
C ASN A 675 -25.08 -2.08 2.45
N THR A 676 -24.89 -3.09 3.30
CA THR A 676 -23.95 -4.18 3.12
C THR A 676 -24.28 -4.96 1.83
N PRO A 677 -23.27 -5.19 0.97
CA PRO A 677 -23.42 -5.94 -0.26
C PRO A 677 -24.01 -7.34 -0.03
N SER A 678 -24.68 -7.85 -1.07
CA SER A 678 -25.17 -9.23 -1.07
C SER A 678 -23.99 -10.23 -1.10
N ILE A 679 -24.24 -11.50 -0.76
CA ILE A 679 -23.21 -12.56 -0.82
C ILE A 679 -22.66 -12.69 -2.25
N VAL A 680 -23.53 -12.59 -3.25
CA VAL A 680 -23.16 -12.66 -4.67
C VAL A 680 -22.30 -11.45 -5.06
N GLU A 681 -22.69 -10.26 -4.65
CA GLU A 681 -21.93 -9.04 -4.91
C GLU A 681 -20.56 -9.06 -4.21
N ASN A 682 -20.48 -9.60 -2.98
CA ASN A 682 -19.21 -9.83 -2.28
C ASN A 682 -18.32 -10.81 -3.04
N PHE A 683 -18.88 -11.92 -3.50
CA PHE A 683 -18.17 -12.89 -4.31
C PHE A 683 -17.57 -12.23 -5.57
N PHE A 684 -18.36 -11.46 -6.32
CA PHE A 684 -17.87 -10.76 -7.52
C PHE A 684 -16.83 -9.68 -7.20
N ARG A 685 -17.02 -8.89 -6.14
CA ARG A 685 -16.05 -7.86 -5.73
C ARG A 685 -14.69 -8.43 -5.32
N ARG A 686 -14.64 -9.70 -4.92
CA ARG A 686 -13.43 -10.41 -4.51
C ARG A 686 -12.64 -11.04 -5.65
N LEU A 687 -13.22 -11.11 -6.85
CA LEU A 687 -12.56 -11.71 -8.00
C LEU A 687 -11.41 -10.83 -8.50
N PRO A 688 -10.27 -11.44 -8.88
CA PRO A 688 -9.12 -10.71 -9.39
C PRO A 688 -9.43 -10.06 -10.74
N ASP A 689 -9.00 -8.82 -10.90
CA ASP A 689 -8.91 -8.11 -12.17
C ASP A 689 -7.50 -8.24 -12.78
N LYS A 690 -7.35 -7.89 -14.07
CA LYS A 690 -6.05 -7.85 -14.75
C LYS A 690 -5.29 -6.51 -14.54
N GLN A 691 -5.70 -5.68 -13.57
CA GLN A 691 -5.09 -4.37 -13.32
C GLN A 691 -3.66 -4.46 -12.79
#